data_AF-A0A517MGD7-F1
#
_entry.id   AF-A0A517MGD7-F1
#
_cell.length_a   1.000
_cell.length_b   1.000
_cell.length_c   1.000
_cell.angle_alpha   90.00
_cell.angle_beta   90.00
_cell.angle_gamma   90.00
#
_symmetry.space_group_name_H-M   'P 1'
#
loop_
_entity.id
_entity.type
_entity.pdbx_description
1 polymer ?
#
loop_
_entity_poly.entity_id
_entity_poly.type
_entity_poly.pdbx_seq_one_letter_code
_entity_poly.pdbx_strand_id
1 'polypeptide(L)'
;MNWKWLLLVGLALPLSGKWCAAGEPIVVGRGVDLFEIGSLIAEDDFATLDDWEVQIQQRDGFPPAQVVARDNSLDCLLPGRGCTVWFKRNLPTRITISYDVICPTPHPAIKGVQPRDINNFWMATDPADPRAGLFDADRYSGKFSSYDKIHGYYASTGGGGAVANRTTRMRRYPRSVDDKPIDHLALTSKDEQPGYLITPDKVMSVQLVAYDDVVQYIVDEKLVYEIARGDSIQLEGRDPEGKPTNPKAVYDLDRFPAYEQGFFGFRMVGTHHIYTNFRVHALEPANEQASKASNDTALASTVQVASIEALREAMAKSNQRVVMKPGSYVVSDLADRKTAFYLSGSNNHFDLSGVTLLMPLSTLRKMTSSGPHGRAAYKITGDHITLKGGTFENQYPDGMTEVTDFGSYNQTSRYHPSGSMTEVSISGDDAKILDCRFTIRGSFPYGYGNMYGIGAGSAVRLKKHSGIQISGDRALIDRCKIQMESFGHAIFVQGGDDLMVRNTQVEGKVRRSDDLYLETEEGDLAKKFNYELQWPKEVKGLPIPKAHMLNLTEDGIRAYSGSGHVTVENCQVRKSRGGIKLYMAKSATVKNCEVQDCIVQGYSLPSRGVVENSRGNAAYGPLLYIHSDSHTSQQIELTVQPAPHGLGDHVLAAIRGRNHTINLASPDDAIADTPRPIVVGYPLRFDFLCVDYPRVPAGYESHFSRFAPKSYRASGITLRNSTHNPVVLGTLSEDNTIISTGPIRDLGTNNRCSPPQ
;
A
#
# COMPACT_ATOMS: atom_id res chain seq x y z
N MET A 1 4.50 -68.58 21.07
CA MET A 1 3.37 -69.06 20.27
C MET A 1 2.31 -67.97 20.24
N ASN A 2 1.97 -67.49 19.04
CA ASN A 2 0.89 -66.56 18.66
C ASN A 2 0.90 -65.09 19.11
N TRP A 3 1.44 -64.27 18.22
CA TRP A 3 0.92 -62.96 17.84
C TRP A 3 -0.61 -62.96 17.64
N LYS A 4 -1.29 -61.94 18.16
CA LYS A 4 -2.51 -61.40 17.55
C LYS A 4 -2.46 -59.88 17.57
N TRP A 5 -2.67 -59.35 16.37
CA TRP A 5 -2.64 -57.98 15.96
C TRP A 5 -3.78 -57.16 16.57
N LEU A 6 -3.47 -55.93 16.97
CA LEU A 6 -4.44 -54.85 17.09
C LEU A 6 -4.01 -53.77 16.10
N LEU A 7 -4.64 -53.79 14.92
CA LEU A 7 -4.58 -52.70 13.96
C LEU A 7 -5.17 -51.44 14.61
N LEU A 8 -4.33 -50.45 14.89
CA LEU A 8 -4.79 -49.07 14.97
C LEU A 8 -5.02 -48.59 13.54
N VAL A 9 -6.28 -48.43 13.18
CA VAL A 9 -6.69 -47.71 11.97
C VAL A 9 -6.29 -46.25 12.16
N GLY A 10 -5.15 -45.88 11.57
CA GLY A 10 -4.84 -44.47 11.32
C GLY A 10 -5.88 -43.94 10.33
N LEU A 11 -6.67 -42.96 10.75
CA LEU A 11 -7.38 -42.12 9.79
C LEU A 11 -6.31 -41.35 9.00
N ALA A 12 -5.94 -41.89 7.85
CA ALA A 12 -5.35 -41.13 6.77
C ALA A 12 -6.43 -40.15 6.29
N LEU A 13 -6.27 -38.86 6.63
CA LEU A 13 -6.95 -37.80 5.90
C LEU A 13 -6.39 -37.84 4.47
N PRO A 14 -7.23 -38.03 3.44
CA PRO A 14 -6.76 -37.90 2.07
C PRO A 14 -6.54 -36.42 1.81
N LEU A 15 -5.29 -35.96 1.86
CA LEU A 15 -4.86 -34.70 1.25
C LEU A 15 -4.82 -34.89 -0.27
N SER A 16 -5.96 -35.22 -0.88
CA SER A 16 -6.13 -35.25 -2.33
C SER A 16 -6.55 -33.86 -2.82
N GLY A 17 -5.70 -32.88 -2.59
CA GLY A 17 -5.69 -31.63 -3.35
C GLY A 17 -4.41 -31.63 -4.17
N LYS A 18 -4.51 -31.48 -5.49
CA LYS A 18 -3.32 -31.10 -6.26
C LYS A 18 -2.88 -29.75 -5.72
N TRP A 19 -1.74 -29.73 -5.05
CA TRP A 19 -1.08 -28.50 -4.67
C TRP A 19 -0.74 -27.79 -5.98
N CYS A 20 -1.35 -26.63 -6.24
CA CYS A 20 -0.91 -25.80 -7.36
C CYS A 20 0.57 -25.49 -7.15
N ALA A 21 1.36 -25.61 -8.22
CA ALA A 21 2.75 -25.20 -8.21
C ALA A 21 2.85 -23.77 -7.67
N ALA A 22 3.88 -23.47 -6.87
CA ALA A 22 4.24 -22.11 -6.52
C ALA A 22 4.19 -21.25 -7.79
N GLY A 23 3.57 -20.07 -7.69
CA GLY A 23 3.70 -19.05 -8.73
C GLY A 23 5.19 -18.82 -9.02
N GLU A 24 5.52 -18.48 -10.26
CA GLU A 24 6.89 -18.04 -10.55
C GLU A 24 7.27 -16.88 -9.60
N PRO A 25 8.51 -16.83 -9.10
CA PRO A 25 8.94 -15.71 -8.27
C PRO A 25 8.64 -14.38 -8.94
N ILE A 26 8.18 -13.40 -8.18
CA ILE A 26 7.82 -12.09 -8.74
C ILE A 26 8.96 -11.10 -8.55
N VAL A 27 8.98 -10.08 -9.40
CA VAL A 27 9.87 -8.93 -9.25
C VAL A 27 9.05 -7.73 -8.80
N VAL A 28 9.27 -7.26 -7.57
CA VAL A 28 8.56 -6.13 -6.95
C VAL A 28 9.52 -5.17 -6.25
N GLY A 29 9.03 -4.02 -5.79
CA GLY A 29 9.86 -3.03 -5.10
C GLY A 29 10.98 -2.48 -5.98
N ARG A 30 12.20 -2.36 -5.42
CA ARG A 30 13.42 -1.99 -6.17
C ARG A 30 13.85 -3.06 -7.18
N GLY A 31 13.41 -4.30 -7.03
CA GLY A 31 13.75 -5.38 -7.96
C GLY A 31 13.36 -5.08 -9.40
N VAL A 32 12.25 -4.36 -9.63
CA VAL A 32 11.67 -4.13 -10.97
C VAL A 32 12.65 -3.44 -11.92
N ASP A 33 13.53 -2.60 -11.40
CA ASP A 33 14.51 -1.84 -12.19
C ASP A 33 15.94 -2.41 -12.03
N LEU A 34 16.13 -3.49 -11.26
CA LEU A 34 17.45 -4.01 -10.88
C LEU A 34 17.74 -5.39 -11.42
N PHE A 35 16.75 -6.29 -11.45
CA PHE A 35 16.94 -7.67 -11.86
C PHE A 35 15.68 -8.29 -12.46
N GLU A 36 15.89 -9.32 -13.27
CA GLU A 36 14.91 -10.26 -13.76
C GLU A 36 15.13 -11.63 -13.09
N ILE A 37 14.07 -12.46 -13.04
CA ILE A 37 14.22 -13.83 -12.56
C ILE A 37 15.00 -14.63 -13.59
N GLY A 38 16.16 -15.13 -13.17
CA GLY A 38 17.06 -15.92 -13.97
C GLY A 38 16.80 -17.41 -13.90
N SER A 39 17.85 -18.18 -14.17
CA SER A 39 17.79 -19.64 -14.13
C SER A 39 17.48 -20.19 -12.73
N LEU A 40 16.73 -21.30 -12.67
CA LEU A 40 16.59 -22.10 -11.45
C LEU A 40 17.94 -22.75 -11.11
N ILE A 41 18.51 -22.40 -9.96
CA ILE A 41 19.85 -22.88 -9.54
C ILE A 41 19.79 -23.96 -8.47
N ALA A 42 18.68 -24.07 -7.74
CA ALA A 42 18.39 -25.18 -6.82
C ALA A 42 16.88 -25.35 -6.66
N GLU A 43 16.42 -26.58 -6.44
CA GLU A 43 15.07 -26.90 -6.00
C GLU A 43 15.12 -28.15 -5.13
N ASP A 44 14.12 -28.33 -4.27
CA ASP A 44 13.95 -29.54 -3.47
C ASP A 44 12.45 -29.82 -3.32
N ASP A 45 12.03 -31.03 -3.68
CA ASP A 45 10.66 -31.51 -3.56
C ASP A 45 10.41 -32.25 -2.24
N PHE A 46 11.40 -32.30 -1.36
CA PHE A 46 11.41 -33.00 -0.09
C PHE A 46 11.11 -34.50 -0.23
N ALA A 47 11.66 -35.16 -1.25
CA ALA A 47 11.67 -36.63 -1.32
C ALA A 47 12.53 -37.26 -0.20
N THR A 48 13.60 -36.59 0.22
CA THR A 48 14.45 -36.96 1.37
C THR A 48 14.89 -35.71 2.14
N LEU A 49 15.63 -35.87 3.24
CA LEU A 49 16.25 -34.76 3.98
C LEU A 49 17.78 -34.73 3.85
N ASP A 50 18.34 -35.40 2.84
CA ASP A 50 19.80 -35.55 2.72
C ASP A 50 20.51 -34.20 2.54
N ASP A 51 19.88 -33.29 1.81
CA ASP A 51 20.35 -31.92 1.58
C ASP A 51 20.05 -30.95 2.74
N TRP A 52 19.51 -31.46 3.85
CA TRP A 52 19.08 -30.64 4.99
C TRP A 52 19.74 -31.06 6.30
N GLU A 53 20.06 -30.09 7.15
CA GLU A 53 20.55 -30.30 8.51
C GLU A 53 19.48 -29.86 9.52
N VAL A 54 19.11 -30.77 10.42
CA VAL A 54 17.97 -30.57 11.33
C VAL A 54 18.47 -30.34 12.76
N GLN A 55 18.29 -29.12 13.25
CA GLN A 55 18.70 -28.73 14.61
C GLN A 55 17.47 -28.53 15.49
N ILE A 56 17.24 -29.43 16.45
CA ILE A 56 16.07 -29.40 17.34
C ILE A 56 16.51 -29.09 18.77
N GLN A 57 15.86 -28.09 19.37
CA GLN A 57 16.04 -27.76 20.78
C GLN A 57 15.57 -28.92 21.65
N GLN A 58 16.49 -29.44 22.47
CA GLN A 58 16.16 -30.39 23.51
C GLN A 58 15.32 -29.72 24.59
N ARG A 59 14.11 -30.25 24.83
CA ARG A 59 13.18 -29.75 25.84
C ARG A 59 12.19 -30.83 26.24
N ASP A 60 12.07 -31.07 27.54
CA ASP A 60 11.15 -32.07 28.10
C ASP A 60 9.74 -31.51 28.33
N GLY A 61 8.79 -32.40 28.61
CA GLY A 61 7.42 -32.05 29.01
C GLY A 61 6.45 -31.75 27.86
N PHE A 62 6.85 -32.04 26.62
CA PHE A 62 6.07 -31.90 25.40
C PHE A 62 6.10 -33.21 24.56
N PRO A 63 5.08 -33.47 23.73
CA PRO A 63 5.10 -34.60 22.80
C PRO A 63 6.34 -34.59 21.89
N PRO A 64 6.77 -35.76 21.35
CA PRO A 64 7.94 -35.84 20.48
C PRO A 64 7.87 -34.86 19.30
N ALA A 65 9.02 -34.29 18.92
CA ALA A 65 9.12 -33.56 17.66
C ALA A 65 9.31 -34.53 16.51
N GLN A 66 8.79 -34.14 15.35
CA GLN A 66 8.90 -34.87 14.11
C GLN A 66 9.28 -33.89 13.00
N VAL A 67 10.37 -34.19 12.29
CA VAL A 67 10.81 -33.48 11.09
C VAL A 67 11.05 -34.56 10.04
N VAL A 68 10.18 -34.63 9.05
CA VAL A 68 10.18 -35.72 8.06
C VAL A 68 9.89 -35.20 6.66
N ALA A 69 10.56 -35.79 5.68
CA ALA A 69 10.17 -35.75 4.27
C ALA A 69 9.00 -36.74 4.07
N ARG A 70 7.83 -36.26 3.63
CA ARG A 70 6.69 -37.12 3.26
C ARG A 70 5.81 -36.44 2.22
N ASP A 71 5.26 -37.22 1.29
CA ASP A 71 4.31 -36.75 0.28
C ASP A 71 4.81 -35.49 -0.48
N ASN A 72 6.10 -35.46 -0.82
CA ASN A 72 6.79 -34.33 -1.45
C ASN A 72 6.67 -33.02 -0.64
N SER A 73 6.77 -33.13 0.69
CA SER A 73 6.73 -32.01 1.62
C SER A 73 7.68 -32.23 2.79
N LEU A 74 8.18 -31.13 3.34
CA LEU A 74 8.86 -31.11 4.62
C LEU A 74 7.84 -30.83 5.72
N ASP A 75 7.54 -31.86 6.52
CA ASP A 75 6.59 -31.78 7.63
C ASP A 75 7.32 -31.68 8.97
N CYS A 76 7.12 -30.55 9.65
CA CYS A 76 7.82 -30.17 10.87
C CYS A 76 6.84 -29.94 12.02
N LEU A 77 6.58 -30.95 12.83
CA LEU A 77 5.79 -30.86 14.06
C LEU A 77 6.72 -30.66 15.27
N LEU A 78 6.65 -29.49 15.92
CA LEU A 78 7.64 -29.07 16.92
C LEU A 78 7.02 -28.65 18.26
N PRO A 79 6.41 -29.55 19.03
CA PRO A 79 5.73 -29.19 20.27
C PRO A 79 6.68 -28.57 21.30
N GLY A 80 6.43 -27.32 21.67
CA GLY A 80 7.08 -26.58 22.75
C GLY A 80 8.55 -26.21 22.53
N ARG A 81 9.13 -26.47 21.35
CA ARG A 81 10.58 -26.41 21.13
C ARG A 81 10.96 -25.65 19.87
N GLY A 82 12.16 -25.06 19.88
CA GLY A 82 12.76 -24.45 18.71
C GLY A 82 13.33 -25.49 17.74
N CYS A 83 13.31 -25.19 16.46
CA CYS A 83 14.03 -25.94 15.44
C CYS A 83 14.47 -25.02 14.30
N THR A 84 15.62 -25.32 13.71
CA THR A 84 16.01 -24.81 12.40
C THR A 84 16.33 -25.97 11.47
N VAL A 85 15.79 -25.94 10.26
CA VAL A 85 16.09 -26.91 9.19
C VAL A 85 16.89 -26.15 8.13
N TRP A 86 18.19 -26.42 8.04
CA TRP A 86 19.13 -25.70 7.20
C TRP A 86 19.35 -26.41 5.86
N PHE A 87 19.27 -25.68 4.75
CA PHE A 87 19.68 -26.19 3.46
C PHE A 87 21.21 -26.23 3.40
N LYS A 88 21.80 -27.39 3.16
CA LYS A 88 23.26 -27.63 3.24
C LYS A 88 24.05 -26.97 2.11
N ARG A 89 23.39 -26.50 1.05
CA ARG A 89 24.06 -25.78 -0.04
C ARG A 89 24.28 -24.32 0.36
N ASN A 90 25.54 -23.90 0.33
CA ASN A 90 25.88 -22.49 0.44
C ASN A 90 25.46 -21.77 -0.85
N LEU A 91 24.69 -20.69 -0.72
CA LEU A 91 24.12 -19.96 -1.84
C LEU A 91 24.85 -18.61 -2.01
N PRO A 92 25.14 -18.18 -3.24
CA PRO A 92 25.62 -16.82 -3.48
C PRO A 92 24.48 -15.81 -3.26
N THR A 93 24.83 -14.52 -3.16
CA THR A 93 23.88 -13.42 -3.36
C THR A 93 23.42 -13.35 -4.82
N ARG A 94 22.55 -12.39 -5.15
CA ARG A 94 21.80 -12.30 -6.42
C ARG A 94 20.94 -13.52 -6.67
N ILE A 95 20.16 -13.85 -5.65
CA ILE A 95 19.21 -14.95 -5.69
C ILE A 95 17.86 -14.52 -5.15
N THR A 96 16.84 -15.25 -5.58
CA THR A 96 15.56 -15.30 -4.90
C THR A 96 15.29 -16.72 -4.44
N ILE A 97 14.87 -16.87 -3.18
CA ILE A 97 14.45 -18.14 -2.59
C ILE A 97 12.93 -18.07 -2.44
N SER A 98 12.20 -19.02 -2.99
CA SER A 98 10.75 -19.12 -2.88
C SER A 98 10.31 -20.47 -2.36
N TYR A 99 9.25 -20.50 -1.57
CA TYR A 99 8.61 -21.73 -1.11
C TYR A 99 7.19 -21.45 -0.62
N ASP A 100 6.37 -22.49 -0.55
CA ASP A 100 5.05 -22.43 0.04
C ASP A 100 5.06 -23.08 1.43
N VAL A 101 4.22 -22.56 2.32
CA VAL A 101 4.08 -23.06 3.68
C VAL A 101 2.64 -22.99 4.14
N ILE A 102 2.18 -24.03 4.83
CA ILE A 102 0.95 -24.00 5.63
C ILE A 102 1.33 -24.16 7.10
N CYS A 103 0.60 -23.45 7.97
CA CYS A 103 0.71 -23.57 9.43
C CYS A 103 -0.60 -24.17 9.97
N PRO A 104 -0.72 -25.51 10.06
CA PRO A 104 -1.97 -26.14 10.48
C PRO A 104 -2.30 -25.89 11.95
N THR A 105 -3.58 -25.75 12.25
CA THR A 105 -4.12 -25.75 13.61
C THR A 105 -4.45 -27.19 14.01
N PRO A 106 -3.73 -27.79 14.99
CA PRO A 106 -3.93 -29.19 15.34
C PRO A 106 -5.31 -29.44 15.96
N HIS A 107 -6.01 -30.46 15.46
CA HIS A 107 -7.29 -30.94 15.98
C HIS A 107 -7.23 -32.46 16.21
N PRO A 108 -7.27 -32.94 17.47
CA PRO A 108 -7.32 -32.17 18.72
C PRO A 108 -6.02 -31.37 18.98
N ALA A 109 -6.11 -30.35 19.84
CA ALA A 109 -4.98 -29.49 20.18
C ALA A 109 -3.80 -30.30 20.75
N ILE A 110 -2.59 -29.98 20.28
CA ILE A 110 -1.34 -30.58 20.76
C ILE A 110 -0.63 -29.59 21.70
N LYS A 111 -0.30 -30.04 22.92
CA LYS A 111 0.39 -29.20 23.91
C LYS A 111 1.68 -28.61 23.33
N GLY A 112 1.79 -27.29 23.35
CA GLY A 112 2.97 -26.56 22.90
C GLY A 112 3.05 -26.36 21.38
N VAL A 113 1.98 -26.67 20.64
CA VAL A 113 1.84 -26.36 19.21
C VAL A 113 0.77 -25.30 19.04
N GLN A 114 1.11 -24.23 18.34
CA GLN A 114 0.18 -23.20 17.89
C GLN A 114 0.65 -22.65 16.54
N PRO A 115 -0.25 -22.32 15.60
CA PRO A 115 0.12 -21.61 14.38
C PRO A 115 0.50 -20.19 14.79
N ARG A 116 1.81 -19.99 14.98
CA ARG A 116 2.36 -18.73 15.48
C ARG A 116 2.97 -17.93 14.34
N ASP A 117 4.06 -18.43 13.77
CA ASP A 117 4.97 -17.65 12.97
C ASP A 117 5.61 -18.48 11.87
N ILE A 118 5.92 -17.83 10.75
CA ILE A 118 6.82 -18.31 9.71
C ILE A 118 8.10 -17.51 9.85
N ASN A 119 9.22 -18.14 10.20
CA ASN A 119 10.51 -17.47 10.30
C ASN A 119 11.56 -18.10 9.41
N ASN A 120 12.46 -17.28 8.90
CA ASN A 120 13.50 -17.70 7.97
C ASN A 120 14.82 -17.02 8.27
N PHE A 121 15.90 -17.73 7.98
CA PHE A 121 17.23 -17.17 7.82
C PHE A 121 17.67 -17.31 6.37
N TRP A 122 18.34 -16.30 5.81
CA TRP A 122 19.02 -16.42 4.52
C TRP A 122 20.30 -15.58 4.48
N MET A 123 21.20 -15.94 3.57
CA MET A 123 22.60 -15.49 3.57
C MET A 123 23.26 -15.70 4.94
N ALA A 124 22.87 -16.78 5.63
CA ALA A 124 23.28 -17.02 7.00
C ALA A 124 24.67 -17.66 7.04
N THR A 125 25.55 -17.18 7.91
CA THR A 125 26.86 -17.79 8.16
C THR A 125 27.20 -17.69 9.63
N ASP A 126 28.05 -18.60 10.09
CA ASP A 126 28.70 -18.47 11.38
C ASP A 126 29.97 -17.62 11.20
N PRO A 127 30.15 -16.51 11.93
CA PRO A 127 31.33 -15.66 11.78
C PRO A 127 32.65 -16.37 12.12
N ALA A 128 32.64 -17.41 12.94
CA ALA A 128 33.85 -18.16 13.30
C ALA A 128 34.26 -19.20 12.23
N ASP A 129 33.27 -19.77 11.54
CA ASP A 129 33.46 -20.65 10.38
C ASP A 129 32.31 -20.48 9.39
N PRO A 130 32.47 -19.59 8.38
CA PRO A 130 31.42 -19.32 7.41
C PRO A 130 31.04 -20.50 6.51
N ARG A 131 31.82 -21.59 6.50
CA ARG A 131 31.61 -22.74 5.61
C ARG A 131 30.82 -23.86 6.27
N ALA A 132 31.06 -24.14 7.55
CA ALA A 132 30.43 -25.28 8.22
C ALA A 132 29.97 -24.99 9.65
N GLY A 133 30.37 -23.86 10.24
CA GLY A 133 30.12 -23.58 11.67
C GLY A 133 28.66 -23.59 12.06
N LEU A 134 27.74 -23.21 11.15
CA LEU A 134 26.30 -23.29 11.39
C LEU A 134 25.78 -24.71 11.70
N PHE A 135 26.50 -25.75 11.29
CA PHE A 135 26.11 -27.15 11.50
C PHE A 135 26.71 -27.76 12.78
N ASP A 136 27.43 -26.96 13.58
CA ASP A 136 27.94 -27.37 14.89
C ASP A 136 26.81 -27.37 15.94
N ALA A 137 26.38 -28.56 16.36
CA ALA A 137 25.28 -28.75 17.31
C ALA A 137 25.59 -28.23 18.72
N ASP A 138 26.86 -28.11 19.12
CA ASP A 138 27.25 -27.53 20.41
C ASP A 138 27.04 -26.02 20.41
N ARG A 139 27.12 -25.39 19.24
CA ARG A 139 26.97 -23.94 19.05
C ARG A 139 25.56 -23.54 18.62
N TYR A 140 24.87 -24.41 17.89
CA TYR A 140 23.54 -24.19 17.30
C TYR A 140 22.61 -25.37 17.59
N SER A 141 21.87 -25.26 18.68
CA SER A 141 21.08 -26.35 19.24
C SER A 141 19.58 -26.29 18.88
N GLY A 142 19.18 -25.51 17.87
CA GLY A 142 17.76 -25.25 17.58
C GLY A 142 17.10 -24.20 18.50
N LYS A 143 17.70 -23.90 19.66
CA LYS A 143 17.26 -22.82 20.56
C LYS A 143 17.43 -21.47 19.86
N PHE A 144 16.41 -20.60 19.88
CA PHE A 144 16.48 -19.36 19.09
C PHE A 144 17.67 -18.45 19.44
N SER A 145 17.97 -18.29 20.74
CA SER A 145 19.09 -17.45 21.17
C SER A 145 20.48 -18.01 20.81
N SER A 146 20.61 -19.30 20.44
CA SER A 146 21.91 -19.81 19.99
C SER A 146 22.35 -19.19 18.67
N TYR A 147 21.40 -18.62 17.92
CA TYR A 147 21.63 -17.96 16.63
C TYR A 147 21.87 -16.45 16.73
N ASP A 148 21.77 -15.81 17.90
CA ASP A 148 21.91 -14.35 18.03
C ASP A 148 23.28 -13.83 17.52
N LYS A 149 24.29 -14.70 17.43
CA LYS A 149 25.66 -14.42 16.95
C LYS A 149 25.90 -14.66 15.46
N ILE A 150 24.95 -15.23 14.71
CA ILE A 150 25.18 -15.50 13.28
C ILE A 150 25.33 -14.20 12.49
N HIS A 151 25.85 -14.30 11.29
CA HIS A 151 25.67 -13.29 10.26
C HIS A 151 24.53 -13.72 9.34
N GLY A 152 23.74 -12.78 8.82
CA GLY A 152 22.67 -13.08 7.87
C GLY A 152 21.44 -12.19 8.04
N TYR A 153 20.43 -12.47 7.22
CA TYR A 153 19.13 -11.83 7.29
C TYR A 153 18.11 -12.75 7.93
N TYR A 154 17.14 -12.15 8.62
CA TYR A 154 16.03 -12.84 9.25
C TYR A 154 14.73 -12.11 8.95
N ALA A 155 13.69 -12.86 8.63
CA ALA A 155 12.34 -12.32 8.57
C ALA A 155 11.36 -13.26 9.25
N SER A 156 10.31 -12.67 9.83
CA SER A 156 9.22 -13.38 10.47
C SER A 156 7.88 -12.77 10.13
N THR A 157 6.89 -13.62 9.87
CA THR A 157 5.46 -13.28 9.81
C THR A 157 4.77 -14.00 10.97
N GLY A 158 4.01 -13.31 11.83
CA GLY A 158 3.22 -13.94 12.93
C GLY A 158 3.91 -14.15 14.29
N GLY A 159 5.05 -13.52 14.59
CA GLY A 159 5.68 -13.63 15.94
C GLY A 159 4.83 -13.03 17.09
N GLY A 160 5.41 -12.81 18.28
CA GLY A 160 4.70 -12.14 19.39
C GLY A 160 4.88 -12.76 20.78
N GLY A 161 5.76 -13.75 20.90
CA GLY A 161 6.10 -14.36 22.19
C GLY A 161 4.99 -15.26 22.72
N ALA A 162 4.41 -14.90 23.87
CA ALA A 162 3.32 -15.66 24.50
C ALA A 162 1.98 -15.50 23.77
N VAL A 163 1.75 -14.35 23.15
CA VAL A 163 0.59 -14.13 22.28
C VAL A 163 1.06 -14.32 20.85
N ALA A 164 0.65 -15.45 20.26
CA ALA A 164 1.00 -15.82 18.89
C ALA A 164 0.42 -14.84 17.86
N ASN A 165 1.00 -14.84 16.66
CA ASN A 165 0.48 -14.15 15.48
C ASN A 165 0.20 -12.65 15.66
N ARG A 166 1.19 -11.89 16.16
CA ARG A 166 1.10 -10.43 16.38
C ARG A 166 2.17 -9.61 15.69
N THR A 167 3.34 -10.15 15.40
CA THR A 167 4.48 -9.35 14.90
C THR A 167 4.97 -9.81 13.55
N THR A 168 5.35 -8.85 12.70
CA THR A 168 5.97 -9.13 11.40
C THR A 168 7.17 -8.24 11.23
N ARG A 169 8.36 -8.84 11.17
CA ARG A 169 9.63 -8.16 11.39
C ARG A 169 10.71 -8.66 10.45
N MET A 170 11.61 -7.77 10.06
CA MET A 170 12.84 -8.09 9.34
C MET A 170 14.03 -7.60 10.16
N ARG A 171 15.07 -8.42 10.27
CA ARG A 171 16.29 -8.11 11.03
C ARG A 171 17.54 -8.46 10.24
N ARG A 172 18.61 -7.72 10.49
CA ARG A 172 19.97 -8.10 10.10
C ARG A 172 20.72 -8.55 11.34
N TYR A 173 21.33 -9.73 11.28
CA TYR A 173 22.18 -10.27 12.33
C TYR A 173 23.62 -9.75 12.15
N PRO A 174 24.52 -9.83 13.15
CA PRO A 174 24.31 -10.39 14.47
C PRO A 174 23.45 -9.49 15.37
N ARG A 175 22.80 -10.10 16.35
CA ARG A 175 22.12 -9.45 17.48
C ARG A 175 22.99 -9.42 18.73
N SER A 176 24.04 -10.22 18.78
CA SER A 176 25.03 -10.24 19.84
C SER A 176 26.43 -10.52 19.32
N VAL A 177 27.44 -9.92 19.96
CA VAL A 177 28.86 -10.23 19.78
C VAL A 177 29.44 -10.56 21.16
N ASP A 178 30.20 -11.65 21.28
CA ASP A 178 30.73 -12.15 22.56
C ASP A 178 29.65 -12.29 23.64
N ASP A 179 28.49 -12.85 23.27
CA ASP A 179 27.29 -13.02 24.10
C ASP A 179 26.69 -11.72 24.67
N LYS A 180 27.12 -10.56 24.17
CA LYS A 180 26.57 -9.25 24.54
C LYS A 180 25.65 -8.74 23.43
N PRO A 181 24.42 -8.31 23.74
CA PRO A 181 23.54 -7.68 22.77
C PRO A 181 24.20 -6.47 22.12
N ILE A 182 24.00 -6.31 20.81
CA ILE A 182 24.43 -5.14 20.05
C ILE A 182 23.23 -4.48 19.35
N ASP A 183 23.40 -3.21 19.00
CA ASP A 183 22.48 -2.53 18.11
C ASP A 183 22.47 -3.22 16.74
N HIS A 184 21.29 -3.57 16.25
CA HIS A 184 21.12 -4.25 14.97
C HIS A 184 19.91 -3.71 14.21
N LEU A 185 19.92 -3.84 12.88
CA LEU A 185 18.79 -3.43 12.04
C LEU A 185 17.58 -4.29 12.37
N ALA A 186 16.45 -3.64 12.70
CA ALA A 186 15.18 -4.28 13.01
C ALA A 186 14.00 -3.44 12.52
N LEU A 187 13.37 -3.88 11.44
CA LEU A 187 12.15 -3.28 10.91
C LEU A 187 10.93 -3.91 11.58
N THR A 188 10.09 -3.07 12.21
CA THR A 188 8.91 -3.52 12.96
C THR A 188 7.63 -2.80 12.56
N SER A 189 7.64 -2.08 11.43
CA SER A 189 6.53 -1.21 11.01
C SER A 189 5.26 -1.96 10.59
N LYS A 190 5.30 -3.30 10.51
CA LYS A 190 4.17 -4.18 10.17
C LYS A 190 3.59 -4.94 11.35
N ASP A 191 4.12 -4.73 12.55
CA ASP A 191 3.55 -5.33 13.76
C ASP A 191 2.07 -4.96 13.92
N GLU A 192 1.28 -5.95 14.38
CA GLU A 192 -0.15 -5.87 14.67
C GLU A 192 -1.07 -5.53 13.48
N GLN A 193 -0.55 -5.56 12.25
CA GLN A 193 -1.34 -5.30 11.05
C GLN A 193 -1.88 -6.61 10.44
N PRO A 194 -3.20 -6.87 10.47
CA PRO A 194 -3.78 -8.16 10.05
C PRO A 194 -3.33 -8.66 8.68
N GLY A 195 -3.19 -7.74 7.70
CA GLY A 195 -2.74 -8.09 6.34
C GLY A 195 -1.26 -8.39 6.18
N TYR A 196 -0.49 -8.50 7.27
CA TYR A 196 0.92 -8.88 7.29
C TYR A 196 1.18 -10.00 8.31
N LEU A 197 0.15 -10.63 8.87
CA LEU A 197 0.24 -11.75 9.82
C LEU A 197 0.04 -13.08 9.10
N ILE A 198 0.32 -14.21 9.77
CA ILE A 198 0.03 -15.50 9.14
C ILE A 198 -1.48 -15.73 9.10
N THR A 199 -1.93 -16.47 8.10
CA THR A 199 -3.30 -17.00 8.07
C THR A 199 -3.21 -18.50 8.32
N PRO A 200 -3.50 -18.98 9.55
CA PRO A 200 -3.47 -20.40 9.87
C PRO A 200 -4.32 -21.22 8.89
N ASP A 201 -3.93 -22.49 8.68
CA ASP A 201 -4.66 -23.44 7.83
C ASP A 201 -4.78 -23.03 6.33
N LYS A 202 -4.09 -21.97 5.91
CA LYS A 202 -3.96 -21.59 4.50
C LYS A 202 -2.53 -21.70 4.04
N VAL A 203 -2.36 -22.07 2.77
CA VAL A 203 -1.07 -22.01 2.10
C VAL A 203 -0.70 -20.55 1.91
N MET A 204 0.51 -20.19 2.33
CA MET A 204 1.11 -18.88 2.13
C MET A 204 2.38 -19.06 1.30
N SER A 205 2.62 -18.16 0.35
CA SER A 205 3.84 -18.16 -0.44
C SER A 205 4.84 -17.16 0.10
N VAL A 206 6.10 -17.58 0.26
CA VAL A 206 7.17 -16.72 0.75
C VAL A 206 8.26 -16.63 -0.30
N GLN A 207 8.73 -15.40 -0.52
CA GLN A 207 9.87 -15.10 -1.38
C GLN A 207 10.89 -14.20 -0.65
N LEU A 208 12.15 -14.60 -0.68
CA LEU A 208 13.28 -13.93 -0.04
C LEU A 208 14.26 -13.51 -1.12
N VAL A 209 14.59 -12.22 -1.18
CA VAL A 209 15.57 -11.70 -2.14
C VAL A 209 16.83 -11.28 -1.41
N ALA A 210 17.98 -11.69 -1.96
CA ALA A 210 19.27 -11.09 -1.67
C ALA A 210 19.92 -10.75 -3.02
N TYR A 211 20.02 -9.46 -3.32
CA TYR A 211 20.64 -8.94 -4.53
C TYR A 211 21.63 -7.84 -4.14
N ASP A 212 22.86 -8.25 -3.83
CA ASP A 212 23.91 -7.39 -3.30
C ASP A 212 23.42 -6.59 -2.07
N ASP A 213 23.23 -5.27 -2.19
CA ASP A 213 22.76 -4.40 -1.12
C ASP A 213 21.23 -4.32 -0.99
N VAL A 214 20.48 -4.94 -1.91
CA VAL A 214 19.01 -4.96 -1.90
C VAL A 214 18.51 -6.29 -1.32
N VAL A 215 17.71 -6.18 -0.27
CA VAL A 215 17.18 -7.34 0.44
C VAL A 215 15.68 -7.16 0.62
N GLN A 216 14.90 -8.16 0.21
CA GLN A 216 13.43 -8.09 0.27
C GLN A 216 12.84 -9.30 0.99
N TYR A 217 11.75 -9.05 1.69
CA TYR A 217 10.86 -10.06 2.24
C TYR A 217 9.47 -9.88 1.63
N ILE A 218 9.03 -10.87 0.86
CA ILE A 218 7.78 -10.87 0.10
C ILE A 218 6.94 -12.05 0.59
N VAL A 219 5.66 -11.81 0.84
CA VAL A 219 4.70 -12.83 1.29
C VAL A 219 3.40 -12.64 0.53
N ASP A 220 2.87 -13.70 -0.08
CA ASP A 220 1.65 -13.67 -0.91
C ASP A 220 1.69 -12.52 -1.93
N GLU A 221 2.78 -12.47 -2.70
CA GLU A 221 3.08 -11.46 -3.72
C GLU A 221 3.21 -10.01 -3.21
N LYS A 222 3.12 -9.80 -1.89
CA LYS A 222 3.18 -8.49 -1.27
C LYS A 222 4.57 -8.24 -0.70
N LEU A 223 5.18 -7.13 -1.10
CA LEU A 223 6.42 -6.65 -0.49
C LEU A 223 6.16 -6.24 0.98
N VAL A 224 6.64 -7.05 1.92
CA VAL A 224 6.48 -6.84 3.37
C VAL A 224 7.55 -5.89 3.88
N TYR A 225 8.81 -6.18 3.58
CA TYR A 225 9.96 -5.34 3.89
C TYR A 225 10.96 -5.31 2.73
N GLU A 226 11.63 -4.18 2.61
CA GLU A 226 12.73 -3.95 1.69
C GLU A 226 13.76 -3.07 2.41
N ILE A 227 15.04 -3.38 2.20
CA ILE A 227 16.16 -2.50 2.53
C ILE A 227 17.10 -2.41 1.35
N ALA A 228 17.63 -1.21 1.12
CA ALA A 228 18.67 -0.96 0.13
C ALA A 228 19.46 0.30 0.50
N ARG A 229 20.64 0.46 -0.10
CA ARG A 229 21.56 1.56 0.27
C ARG A 229 20.87 2.92 0.25
N GLY A 230 21.11 3.70 1.30
CA GLY A 230 20.57 5.05 1.50
C GLY A 230 19.25 5.09 2.26
N ASP A 231 18.62 3.95 2.54
CA ASP A 231 17.34 3.93 3.24
C ASP A 231 17.48 4.39 4.70
N SER A 232 16.47 5.10 5.20
CA SER A 232 16.34 5.31 6.64
C SER A 232 15.79 4.04 7.29
N ILE A 233 16.58 3.44 8.17
CA ILE A 233 16.30 2.17 8.84
C ILE A 233 16.13 2.38 10.36
N GLN A 234 15.44 1.43 10.99
CA GLN A 234 15.32 1.34 12.45
C GLN A 234 16.34 0.34 12.97
N LEU A 235 16.98 0.68 14.09
CA LEU A 235 17.81 -0.23 14.87
C LEU A 235 17.07 -0.64 16.15
N GLU A 236 17.30 -1.85 16.64
CA GLU A 236 16.90 -2.32 17.96
C GLU A 236 18.16 -2.39 18.83
N GLY A 237 18.17 -1.63 19.93
CA GLY A 237 19.34 -1.45 20.79
C GLY A 237 18.97 -1.37 22.28
N ARG A 238 19.96 -1.06 23.12
CA ARG A 238 19.76 -0.79 24.56
C ARG A 238 20.54 0.45 25.01
N ASP A 239 19.95 1.23 25.92
CA ASP A 239 20.65 2.33 26.60
C ASP A 239 21.62 1.79 27.68
N PRO A 240 22.49 2.63 28.28
CA PRO A 240 23.43 2.20 29.33
C PRO A 240 22.74 1.58 30.56
N GLU A 241 21.48 1.91 30.82
CA GLU A 241 20.64 1.34 31.88
C GLU A 241 19.94 0.04 31.45
N GLY A 242 20.16 -0.42 30.21
CA GLY A 242 19.64 -1.67 29.66
C GLY A 242 18.21 -1.60 29.12
N LYS A 243 17.59 -0.41 29.01
CA LYS A 243 16.25 -0.24 28.44
C LYS A 243 16.31 -0.29 26.91
N PRO A 244 15.27 -0.85 26.24
CA PRO A 244 15.22 -0.90 24.79
C PRO A 244 15.23 0.50 24.15
N THR A 245 16.01 0.66 23.09
CA THR A 245 16.04 1.87 22.25
C THR A 245 15.76 1.50 20.80
N ASN A 246 15.18 2.43 20.05
CA ASN A 246 14.89 2.25 18.62
C ASN A 246 15.40 3.43 17.76
N PRO A 247 16.72 3.70 17.73
CA PRO A 247 17.24 4.82 16.97
C PRO A 247 17.09 4.58 15.46
N LYS A 248 16.99 5.68 14.70
CA LYS A 248 17.04 5.64 13.24
C LYS A 248 18.48 5.77 12.76
N ALA A 249 18.82 5.08 11.68
CA ALA A 249 20.09 5.21 10.98
C ALA A 249 19.85 5.25 9.46
N VAL A 250 20.91 5.46 8.70
CA VAL A 250 20.92 5.24 7.25
C VAL A 250 21.52 3.85 7.00
N TYR A 251 20.96 3.10 6.06
CA TYR A 251 21.56 1.85 5.60
C TYR A 251 22.69 2.16 4.63
N ASP A 252 23.91 2.19 5.17
CA ASP A 252 25.15 2.29 4.42
C ASP A 252 25.94 0.98 4.52
N LEU A 253 26.75 0.69 3.50
CA LEU A 253 27.48 -0.57 3.40
C LEU A 253 28.76 -0.61 4.24
N ASP A 254 29.21 0.53 4.75
CA ASP A 254 30.36 0.58 5.65
C ASP A 254 29.97 0.02 7.03
N ARG A 255 28.77 0.37 7.51
CA ARG A 255 28.20 -0.14 8.76
C ARG A 255 27.46 -1.46 8.57
N PHE A 256 26.75 -1.63 7.46
CA PHE A 256 25.94 -2.81 7.19
C PHE A 256 26.38 -3.46 5.87
N PRO A 257 27.54 -4.13 5.83
CA PRO A 257 28.01 -4.78 4.62
C PRO A 257 26.99 -5.82 4.15
N ALA A 258 26.83 -5.92 2.83
CA ALA A 258 26.02 -6.95 2.21
C ALA A 258 26.63 -8.34 2.48
N TYR A 259 25.76 -9.35 2.63
CA TYR A 259 26.21 -10.73 2.71
C TYR A 259 26.27 -11.34 1.30
N GLU A 260 27.48 -11.65 0.85
CA GLU A 260 27.74 -12.12 -0.53
C GLU A 260 27.40 -13.59 -0.75
N GLN A 261 27.30 -14.37 0.33
CA GLN A 261 26.90 -15.77 0.31
C GLN A 261 26.41 -16.20 1.69
N GLY A 262 25.67 -17.29 1.75
CA GLY A 262 25.37 -18.00 2.99
C GLY A 262 24.29 -19.06 2.83
N PHE A 263 23.92 -19.66 3.94
CA PHE A 263 22.94 -20.72 4.03
C PHE A 263 21.52 -20.18 4.20
N PHE A 264 20.55 -21.03 3.83
CA PHE A 264 19.14 -20.81 4.05
C PHE A 264 18.62 -21.73 5.16
N GLY A 265 17.72 -21.25 6.01
CA GLY A 265 17.12 -22.07 7.06
C GLY A 265 15.68 -21.72 7.40
N PHE A 266 14.84 -22.74 7.47
CA PHE A 266 13.48 -22.65 8.01
C PHE A 266 13.53 -22.64 9.53
N ARG A 267 13.00 -21.59 10.18
CA ARG A 267 13.08 -21.40 11.63
C ARG A 267 11.71 -21.44 12.30
N MET A 268 11.57 -22.28 13.33
CA MET A 268 10.27 -22.66 13.90
C MET A 268 10.31 -22.80 15.43
N VAL A 269 9.24 -22.49 16.16
CA VAL A 269 9.24 -22.63 17.64
C VAL A 269 7.89 -22.96 18.27
N GLY A 270 7.59 -24.23 18.56
CA GLY A 270 6.28 -24.55 19.14
C GLY A 270 5.14 -24.44 18.12
N THR A 271 5.38 -24.92 16.90
CA THR A 271 4.50 -24.79 15.74
C THR A 271 4.49 -26.08 14.93
N HIS A 272 3.58 -26.18 13.97
CA HIS A 272 3.55 -27.23 12.95
C HIS A 272 3.58 -26.54 11.59
N HIS A 273 4.59 -26.82 10.76
CA HIS A 273 4.67 -26.32 9.39
C HIS A 273 4.77 -27.47 8.41
N ILE A 274 4.17 -27.28 7.23
CA ILE A 274 4.37 -28.15 6.08
C ILE A 274 4.85 -27.26 4.95
N TYR A 275 6.04 -27.54 4.44
CA TYR A 275 6.68 -26.78 3.37
C TYR A 275 6.66 -27.55 2.06
N THR A 276 6.45 -26.83 0.95
CA THR A 276 6.46 -27.37 -0.41
C THR A 276 7.10 -26.37 -1.38
N ASN A 277 7.41 -26.82 -2.60
CA ASN A 277 7.86 -25.96 -3.70
C ASN A 277 9.11 -25.11 -3.38
N PHE A 278 10.09 -25.65 -2.65
CA PHE A 278 11.34 -24.94 -2.37
C PHE A 278 12.16 -24.76 -3.65
N ARG A 279 12.42 -23.51 -4.02
CA ARG A 279 13.16 -23.13 -5.23
C ARG A 279 14.10 -21.98 -4.95
N VAL A 280 15.21 -21.97 -5.67
CA VAL A 280 16.19 -20.89 -5.68
C VAL A 280 16.47 -20.53 -7.13
N HIS A 281 16.20 -19.28 -7.50
CA HIS A 281 16.53 -18.76 -8.82
C HIS A 281 17.68 -17.75 -8.70
N ALA A 282 18.54 -17.72 -9.72
CA ALA A 282 19.43 -16.60 -9.93
C ALA A 282 18.60 -15.34 -10.23
N LEU A 283 19.15 -14.18 -9.89
CA LEU A 283 18.62 -12.88 -10.28
C LEU A 283 19.60 -12.28 -11.27
N GLU A 284 19.18 -12.20 -12.52
CA GLU A 284 19.99 -11.61 -13.58
C GLU A 284 19.76 -10.10 -13.57
N PRO A 285 20.81 -9.26 -13.68
CA PRO A 285 20.63 -7.82 -13.77
C PRO A 285 19.65 -7.46 -14.88
N ALA A 286 18.67 -6.60 -14.57
CA ALA A 286 17.70 -6.13 -15.54
C ALA A 286 18.46 -5.32 -16.60
N ASN A 287 18.73 -5.95 -17.74
CA ASN A 287 19.34 -5.39 -18.95
C ASN A 287 20.81 -4.91 -18.86
N GLU A 288 21.76 -5.82 -19.16
CA GLU A 288 23.01 -5.45 -19.89
C GLU A 288 22.75 -4.87 -21.30
N GLN A 289 21.49 -4.87 -21.77
CA GLN A 289 21.09 -4.20 -23.01
C GLN A 289 20.66 -2.74 -22.79
N ALA A 290 20.28 -2.36 -21.58
CA ALA A 290 20.09 -0.97 -21.17
C ALA A 290 21.45 -0.32 -20.91
N SER A 291 22.47 -1.10 -20.54
CA SER A 291 23.86 -0.64 -20.55
C SER A 291 24.45 -0.51 -21.98
N LYS A 292 23.83 -1.14 -22.99
CA LYS A 292 24.12 -0.89 -24.42
C LYS A 292 23.29 0.22 -25.05
N ALA A 293 22.10 0.54 -24.54
CA ALA A 293 21.41 1.80 -24.83
C ALA A 293 22.04 2.98 -24.04
N SER A 294 22.75 2.71 -22.94
CA SER A 294 23.62 3.67 -22.25
C SER A 294 25.06 3.68 -22.78
N ASN A 295 25.34 3.00 -23.90
CA ASN A 295 26.57 3.22 -24.67
C ASN A 295 26.38 4.26 -25.78
N ASP A 296 25.21 4.93 -25.81
CA ASP A 296 25.00 6.17 -26.57
C ASP A 296 24.78 7.41 -25.67
N THR A 297 24.93 7.27 -24.36
CA THR A 297 25.14 8.42 -23.48
C THR A 297 26.63 8.64 -23.30
N ALA A 298 27.16 9.65 -23.99
CA ALA A 298 28.33 10.37 -23.51
C ALA A 298 28.22 10.52 -21.98
N LEU A 299 29.27 10.07 -21.26
CA LEU A 299 29.43 10.17 -19.80
C LEU A 299 28.63 11.35 -19.24
N ALA A 300 27.41 11.10 -18.72
CA ALA A 300 26.59 12.16 -18.17
C ALA A 300 27.40 12.81 -17.04
N SER A 301 27.76 14.08 -17.22
CA SER A 301 28.61 14.78 -16.27
C SER A 301 27.91 14.79 -14.91
N THR A 302 28.58 14.26 -13.89
CA THR A 302 28.05 14.33 -12.52
C THR A 302 28.25 15.74 -11.99
N VAL A 303 27.16 16.41 -11.64
CA VAL A 303 27.14 17.77 -11.10
C VAL A 303 26.77 17.70 -9.62
N GLN A 304 27.69 18.15 -8.77
CA GLN A 304 27.44 18.28 -7.34
C GLN A 304 26.86 19.67 -7.04
N VAL A 305 25.74 19.73 -6.34
CA VAL A 305 25.11 21.00 -5.93
C VAL A 305 24.89 21.04 -4.42
N ALA A 306 25.01 22.23 -3.84
CA ALA A 306 24.88 22.42 -2.39
C ALA A 306 24.06 23.65 -2.01
N SER A 307 23.33 24.26 -2.96
CA SER A 307 22.42 25.38 -2.73
C SER A 307 21.21 25.31 -3.67
N ILE A 308 20.17 26.11 -3.38
CA ILE A 308 18.95 26.19 -4.20
C ILE A 308 19.26 26.78 -5.58
N GLU A 309 20.13 27.78 -5.65
CA GLU A 309 20.53 28.46 -6.88
C GLU A 309 21.26 27.50 -7.82
N ALA A 310 22.24 26.76 -7.29
CA ALA A 310 22.98 25.75 -8.05
C ALA A 310 22.07 24.61 -8.53
N LEU A 311 21.12 24.17 -7.70
CA LEU A 311 20.12 23.18 -8.10
C LEU A 311 19.25 23.70 -9.25
N ARG A 312 18.74 24.93 -9.16
CA ARG A 312 17.93 25.56 -10.23
C ARG A 312 18.71 25.70 -11.53
N GLU A 313 19.98 26.10 -11.46
CA GLU A 313 20.83 26.20 -12.65
C GLU A 313 21.03 24.84 -13.33
N ALA A 314 21.25 23.78 -12.54
CA ALA A 314 21.37 22.42 -13.06
C ALA A 314 20.05 21.91 -13.67
N MET A 315 18.91 22.22 -13.06
CA MET A 315 17.58 21.83 -13.56
C MET A 315 17.25 22.37 -14.97
N ALA A 316 17.91 23.44 -15.40
CA ALA A 316 17.73 24.02 -16.74
C ALA A 316 18.59 23.34 -17.83
N LYS A 317 19.57 22.51 -17.47
CA LYS A 317 20.53 21.85 -18.38
C LYS A 317 20.12 20.39 -18.61
N SER A 318 20.61 19.78 -19.69
CA SER A 318 20.27 18.39 -20.07
C SER A 318 21.47 17.46 -19.96
N ASN A 319 21.21 16.14 -19.96
CA ASN A 319 22.21 15.06 -20.00
C ASN A 319 23.13 15.04 -18.75
N GLN A 320 22.54 15.20 -17.57
CA GLN A 320 23.28 15.31 -16.32
C GLN A 320 22.87 14.29 -15.27
N ARG A 321 23.82 13.93 -14.41
CA ARG A 321 23.52 13.36 -13.10
C ARG A 321 23.77 14.42 -12.04
N VAL A 322 22.71 14.94 -11.43
CA VAL A 322 22.80 15.98 -10.41
C VAL A 322 22.66 15.33 -9.03
N VAL A 323 23.65 15.53 -8.17
CA VAL A 323 23.61 15.05 -6.78
C VAL A 323 23.62 16.26 -5.86
N MET A 324 22.58 16.39 -5.05
CA MET A 324 22.49 17.46 -4.07
C MET A 324 23.04 16.99 -2.72
N LYS A 325 23.88 17.83 -2.11
CA LYS A 325 24.39 17.58 -0.76
C LYS A 325 23.21 17.40 0.22
N PRO A 326 23.19 16.33 1.05
CA PRO A 326 22.17 16.15 2.08
C PRO A 326 22.10 17.34 3.04
N GLY A 327 20.89 17.70 3.45
CA GLY A 327 20.64 18.84 4.32
C GLY A 327 19.24 19.43 4.15
N SER A 328 18.93 20.44 4.98
CA SER A 328 17.66 21.17 4.91
C SER A 328 17.86 22.53 4.26
N TYR A 329 17.04 22.84 3.26
CA TYR A 329 17.14 24.04 2.44
C TYR A 329 15.80 24.77 2.42
N VAL A 330 15.78 26.04 2.83
CA VAL A 330 14.57 26.88 2.82
C VAL A 330 14.46 27.61 1.48
N VAL A 331 13.36 27.42 0.78
CA VAL A 331 13.07 28.03 -0.52
C VAL A 331 12.28 29.33 -0.30
N SER A 332 13.00 30.44 -0.14
CA SER A 332 12.43 31.74 0.24
C SER A 332 11.98 32.62 -0.94
N ASP A 333 12.32 32.21 -2.15
CA ASP A 333 12.11 32.91 -3.41
C ASP A 333 11.55 31.97 -4.51
N LEU A 334 11.24 32.55 -5.67
CA LEU A 334 10.70 31.83 -6.82
C LEU A 334 11.66 31.98 -8.00
N ALA A 335 11.78 30.93 -8.83
CA ALA A 335 12.54 31.00 -10.08
C ALA A 335 11.86 31.92 -11.10
N ASP A 336 10.54 31.96 -11.11
CA ASP A 336 9.76 32.93 -11.86
C ASP A 336 8.46 33.31 -11.12
N ARG A 337 7.60 34.12 -11.72
CA ARG A 337 6.34 34.58 -11.10
C ARG A 337 5.33 33.46 -10.74
N LYS A 338 5.54 32.22 -11.17
CA LYS A 338 4.61 31.08 -11.09
C LYS A 338 5.25 29.79 -10.55
N THR A 339 6.58 29.73 -10.49
CA THR A 339 7.34 28.50 -10.34
C THR A 339 8.51 28.67 -9.36
N ALA A 340 8.70 27.72 -8.45
CA ALA A 340 9.87 27.73 -7.56
C ALA A 340 11.04 26.94 -8.14
N PHE A 341 10.77 25.80 -8.80
CA PHE A 341 11.74 24.98 -9.50
C PHE A 341 11.24 24.59 -10.88
N TYR A 342 12.06 24.83 -11.89
CA TYR A 342 11.72 24.51 -13.28
C TYR A 342 12.74 23.51 -13.85
N LEU A 343 12.31 22.25 -13.99
CA LEU A 343 13.08 21.15 -14.56
C LEU A 343 12.79 21.11 -16.07
N SER A 344 13.48 21.98 -16.81
CA SER A 344 13.27 22.15 -18.26
C SER A 344 14.27 21.40 -19.12
N GLY A 345 15.44 21.02 -18.57
CA GLY A 345 16.37 20.15 -19.28
C GLY A 345 15.90 18.70 -19.28
N SER A 346 16.35 17.91 -20.25
CA SER A 346 15.95 16.51 -20.46
C SER A 346 17.10 15.54 -20.14
N ASN A 347 16.79 14.26 -20.02
CA ASN A 347 17.77 13.18 -19.77
C ASN A 347 18.59 13.43 -18.50
N ASN A 348 17.92 13.82 -17.42
CA ASN A 348 18.58 14.13 -16.16
C ASN A 348 18.18 13.18 -15.05
N HIS A 349 19.14 12.88 -14.19
CA HIS A 349 18.92 12.16 -12.94
C HIS A 349 19.28 13.05 -11.76
N PHE A 350 18.28 13.48 -11.00
CA PHE A 350 18.43 14.25 -9.77
C PHE A 350 18.36 13.31 -8.57
N ASP A 351 19.47 13.18 -7.85
CA ASP A 351 19.55 12.48 -6.56
C ASP A 351 19.48 13.50 -5.42
N LEU A 352 18.34 13.51 -4.74
CA LEU A 352 18.03 14.35 -3.59
C LEU A 352 17.95 13.53 -2.30
N SER A 353 18.59 12.36 -2.26
CA SER A 353 18.61 11.51 -1.07
C SER A 353 19.17 12.27 0.15
N GLY A 354 18.43 12.26 1.26
CA GLY A 354 18.80 13.01 2.47
C GLY A 354 18.59 14.53 2.40
N VAL A 355 17.99 15.06 1.32
CA VAL A 355 17.65 16.48 1.19
C VAL A 355 16.23 16.76 1.69
N THR A 356 16.06 17.86 2.40
CA THR A 356 14.74 18.42 2.73
C THR A 356 14.59 19.82 2.13
N LEU A 357 13.64 20.01 1.22
CA LEU A 357 13.26 21.30 0.66
C LEU A 357 12.04 21.84 1.41
N LEU A 358 12.27 22.88 2.22
CA LEU A 358 11.26 23.56 3.02
C LEU A 358 10.71 24.74 2.22
N MET A 359 9.43 24.70 1.87
CA MET A 359 8.74 25.70 1.06
C MET A 359 7.72 26.47 1.91
N PRO A 360 8.05 27.65 2.45
CA PRO A 360 7.08 28.45 3.18
C PRO A 360 5.86 28.80 2.32
N LEU A 361 4.66 28.73 2.90
CA LEU A 361 3.43 29.20 2.23
C LEU A 361 3.50 30.69 1.86
N SER A 362 4.28 31.47 2.60
CA SER A 362 4.59 32.86 2.27
C SER A 362 5.35 32.99 0.94
N THR A 363 6.20 32.02 0.57
CA THR A 363 6.84 31.93 -0.75
C THR A 363 5.82 31.60 -1.83
N LEU A 364 5.03 30.53 -1.65
CA LEU A 364 4.00 30.12 -2.63
C LEU A 364 2.96 31.21 -2.88
N ARG A 365 2.61 31.98 -1.84
CA ARG A 365 1.67 33.10 -1.95
C ARG A 365 2.17 34.23 -2.86
N LYS A 366 3.48 34.34 -3.12
CA LYS A 366 4.05 35.31 -4.09
C LYS A 366 3.71 34.97 -5.53
N MET A 367 3.27 33.74 -5.84
CA MET A 367 2.98 33.30 -7.20
C MET A 367 1.77 34.03 -7.81
N THR A 368 1.89 34.47 -9.06
CA THR A 368 0.86 35.18 -9.82
C THR A 368 0.58 34.50 -11.17
N SER A 369 -0.70 34.22 -11.42
CA SER A 369 -1.16 33.65 -12.69
C SER A 369 -2.53 34.22 -13.04
N SER A 370 -2.75 34.48 -14.34
CA SER A 370 -4.05 34.85 -14.91
C SER A 370 -5.02 33.68 -15.02
N GLY A 371 -4.51 32.43 -14.99
CA GLY A 371 -5.31 31.20 -15.09
C GLY A 371 -5.21 30.30 -13.85
N PRO A 372 -6.21 29.44 -13.60
CA PRO A 372 -6.31 28.57 -12.41
C PRO A 372 -5.27 27.44 -12.37
N HIS A 373 -4.69 27.06 -13.50
CA HIS A 373 -3.69 25.97 -13.62
C HIS A 373 -2.27 26.46 -13.90
N GLY A 374 -2.01 27.75 -13.73
CA GLY A 374 -0.73 28.35 -14.14
C GLY A 374 0.34 28.43 -13.06
N ARG A 375 0.12 27.89 -11.85
CA ARG A 375 1.07 27.94 -10.71
C ARG A 375 1.50 26.52 -10.34
N ALA A 376 2.80 26.29 -10.23
CA ALA A 376 3.34 25.02 -9.75
C ALA A 376 4.60 25.25 -8.89
N ALA A 377 4.77 24.56 -7.77
CA ALA A 377 6.03 24.68 -7.02
C ALA A 377 7.20 24.08 -7.81
N TYR A 378 6.99 22.87 -8.34
CA TYR A 378 7.90 22.13 -9.20
C TYR A 378 7.23 21.91 -10.55
N LYS A 379 7.89 22.35 -11.62
CA LYS A 379 7.41 22.15 -12.98
C LYS A 379 8.42 21.30 -13.75
N ILE A 380 7.99 20.16 -14.26
CA ILE A 380 8.80 19.19 -15.01
C ILE A 380 8.27 19.18 -16.44
N THR A 381 9.03 19.80 -17.34
CA THR A 381 8.70 19.85 -18.79
C THR A 381 9.73 19.16 -19.66
N GLY A 382 10.94 18.94 -19.15
CA GLY A 382 11.92 18.10 -19.85
C GLY A 382 11.51 16.63 -19.80
N ASP A 383 11.92 15.89 -20.82
CA ASP A 383 11.66 14.46 -20.94
C ASP A 383 12.76 13.66 -20.23
N HIS A 384 12.45 12.40 -19.87
CA HIS A 384 13.41 11.49 -19.23
C HIS A 384 14.03 12.10 -17.96
N ILE A 385 13.18 12.75 -17.16
CA ILE A 385 13.58 13.31 -15.86
C ILE A 385 13.38 12.26 -14.79
N THR A 386 14.45 11.88 -14.10
CA THR A 386 14.35 11.13 -12.85
C THR A 386 14.60 12.07 -11.67
N LEU A 387 13.60 12.24 -10.82
CA LEU A 387 13.72 12.88 -9.51
C LEU A 387 13.67 11.79 -8.43
N LYS A 388 14.80 11.53 -7.79
CA LYS A 388 14.95 10.47 -6.80
C LYS A 388 15.21 11.04 -5.40
N GLY A 389 14.50 10.52 -4.41
CA GLY A 389 14.66 10.91 -3.01
C GLY A 389 14.13 12.31 -2.69
N GLY A 390 14.47 12.80 -1.52
CA GLY A 390 14.09 14.14 -1.06
C GLY A 390 12.77 14.19 -0.29
N THR A 391 12.71 15.12 0.66
CA THR A 391 11.50 15.51 1.39
C THR A 391 11.10 16.92 1.00
N PHE A 392 9.88 17.09 0.50
CA PHE A 392 9.33 18.35 0.01
C PHE A 392 8.18 18.75 0.95
N GLU A 393 8.35 19.84 1.68
CA GLU A 393 7.43 20.19 2.75
C GLU A 393 7.00 21.65 2.67
N ASN A 394 5.68 21.89 2.65
CA ASN A 394 5.15 23.24 2.81
C ASN A 394 5.07 23.62 4.29
N GLN A 395 5.49 24.84 4.63
CA GLN A 395 5.49 25.33 6.02
C GLN A 395 4.50 26.48 6.26
N TYR A 396 3.73 26.37 7.33
CA TYR A 396 2.96 27.50 7.85
C TYR A 396 3.92 28.57 8.42
N PRO A 397 3.61 29.87 8.24
CA PRO A 397 4.50 30.98 8.59
C PRO A 397 4.78 31.12 10.10
N ASP A 398 3.99 30.48 10.94
CA ASP A 398 4.11 30.47 12.41
C ASP A 398 4.58 29.12 12.97
N GLY A 399 4.97 28.17 12.10
CA GLY A 399 5.43 26.85 12.52
C GLY A 399 4.33 25.88 12.92
N MET A 400 3.04 26.23 12.71
CA MET A 400 1.94 25.27 12.82
C MET A 400 2.22 24.04 11.93
N THR A 401 1.79 22.87 12.38
CA THR A 401 1.92 21.61 11.61
C THR A 401 0.58 20.90 11.42
N GLU A 402 -0.45 21.29 12.18
CA GLU A 402 -1.81 20.79 12.07
C GLU A 402 -2.81 21.92 12.30
N VAL A 403 -3.89 21.93 11.51
CA VAL A 403 -4.99 22.90 11.66
C VAL A 403 -6.01 22.35 12.64
N THR A 404 -6.16 23.02 13.78
CA THR A 404 -7.17 22.68 14.80
C THR A 404 -8.31 23.69 14.88
N ASP A 405 -8.05 24.94 14.50
CA ASP A 405 -9.04 26.01 14.41
C ASP A 405 -9.28 26.37 12.93
N PHE A 406 -10.29 25.75 12.34
CA PHE A 406 -10.65 25.97 10.94
C PHE A 406 -11.29 27.34 10.70
N GLY A 407 -11.93 27.95 11.70
CA GLY A 407 -12.54 29.28 11.60
C GLY A 407 -11.45 30.33 11.37
N SER A 408 -10.54 30.45 12.33
CA SER A 408 -9.38 31.36 12.27
C SER A 408 -8.48 31.08 11.07
N TYR A 409 -8.24 29.80 10.75
CA TYR A 409 -7.43 29.41 9.61
C TYR A 409 -7.95 30.02 8.30
N ASN A 410 -9.26 29.91 8.04
CA ASN A 410 -9.84 30.32 6.76
C ASN A 410 -9.97 31.85 6.64
N GLN A 411 -9.91 32.58 7.75
CA GLN A 411 -9.83 34.03 7.79
C GLN A 411 -8.38 34.53 7.59
N THR A 412 -7.38 33.65 7.75
CA THR A 412 -5.96 34.02 7.75
C THR A 412 -5.30 33.77 6.40
N SER A 413 -5.23 34.82 5.56
CA SER A 413 -4.80 34.70 4.16
C SER A 413 -3.34 34.26 3.92
N ARG A 414 -2.52 34.14 4.97
CA ARG A 414 -1.13 33.67 4.93
C ARG A 414 -0.98 32.14 5.04
N TYR A 415 -2.07 31.43 5.35
CA TYR A 415 -2.08 29.96 5.49
C TYR A 415 -2.45 29.21 4.20
N HIS A 416 -2.54 29.91 3.08
CA HIS A 416 -2.78 29.27 1.79
C HIS A 416 -2.13 30.08 0.65
N PRO A 417 -1.88 29.46 -0.52
CA PRO A 417 -1.43 30.17 -1.72
C PRO A 417 -2.39 31.29 -2.16
N SER A 418 -1.93 32.22 -3.01
CA SER A 418 -2.75 33.37 -3.44
C SER A 418 -3.91 32.99 -4.37
N GLY A 419 -3.82 31.82 -5.01
CA GLY A 419 -4.84 31.22 -5.87
C GLY A 419 -4.57 29.72 -6.01
N SER A 420 -5.39 29.02 -6.80
CA SER A 420 -5.17 27.60 -7.02
C SER A 420 -3.81 27.31 -7.64
N MET A 421 -3.21 26.19 -7.22
CA MET A 421 -1.93 25.70 -7.68
C MET A 421 -1.79 24.17 -7.51
N THR A 422 -0.72 23.65 -8.09
CA THR A 422 -0.28 22.26 -7.99
C THR A 422 1.12 22.24 -7.38
N GLU A 423 1.45 21.30 -6.50
CA GLU A 423 2.81 21.20 -5.95
C GLU A 423 3.78 20.76 -7.06
N VAL A 424 3.48 19.66 -7.75
CA VAL A 424 4.31 19.13 -8.86
C VAL A 424 3.48 19.01 -10.14
N SER A 425 3.93 19.64 -11.22
CA SER A 425 3.32 19.51 -12.55
C SER A 425 4.29 18.82 -13.50
N ILE A 426 3.85 17.70 -14.09
CA ILE A 426 4.63 16.85 -14.98
C ILE A 426 3.98 16.86 -16.36
N SER A 427 4.63 17.48 -17.33
CA SER A 427 4.19 17.48 -18.73
C SER A 427 5.21 16.91 -19.70
N GLY A 428 6.47 16.71 -19.29
CA GLY A 428 7.45 15.96 -20.07
C GLY A 428 7.20 14.46 -19.96
N ASP A 429 7.63 13.73 -20.99
CA ASP A 429 7.46 12.29 -21.08
C ASP A 429 8.54 11.54 -20.29
N ASP A 430 8.27 10.29 -19.93
CA ASP A 430 9.23 9.39 -19.27
C ASP A 430 9.77 9.94 -17.93
N ALA A 431 8.98 10.80 -17.28
CA ALA A 431 9.31 11.38 -15.99
C ALA A 431 9.11 10.37 -14.86
N LYS A 432 10.13 10.20 -14.01
CA LYS A 432 10.14 9.28 -12.87
C LYS A 432 10.29 10.05 -11.56
N ILE A 433 9.32 9.92 -10.66
CA ILE A 433 9.38 10.43 -9.29
C ILE A 433 9.53 9.23 -8.35
N LEU A 434 10.71 9.09 -7.75
CA LEU A 434 11.13 7.88 -7.07
C LEU A 434 11.51 8.18 -5.62
N ASP A 435 11.03 7.40 -4.66
CA ASP A 435 11.48 7.46 -3.26
C ASP A 435 11.27 8.86 -2.59
N CYS A 436 10.35 9.67 -3.12
CA CYS A 436 10.10 11.04 -2.65
C CYS A 436 9.05 11.08 -1.52
N ARG A 437 9.19 12.07 -0.62
CA ARG A 437 8.19 12.37 0.42
C ARG A 437 7.64 13.78 0.24
N PHE A 438 6.33 13.93 0.14
CA PHE A 438 5.64 15.21 0.00
C PHE A 438 4.73 15.46 1.21
N THR A 439 4.80 16.66 1.79
CA THR A 439 3.81 17.16 2.74
C THR A 439 3.25 18.48 2.22
N ILE A 440 2.06 18.40 1.64
CA ILE A 440 1.44 19.50 0.91
C ILE A 440 0.42 20.18 1.82
N ARG A 441 0.60 21.48 2.05
CA ARG A 441 -0.21 22.24 3.02
C ARG A 441 -0.83 23.46 2.38
N GLY A 442 -1.90 23.93 2.99
CA GLY A 442 -2.45 25.25 2.72
C GLY A 442 -3.35 25.27 1.49
N SER A 443 -4.65 25.41 1.72
CA SER A 443 -5.67 25.70 0.70
C SER A 443 -6.76 26.59 1.27
N PHE A 444 -7.63 27.10 0.41
CA PHE A 444 -8.85 27.79 0.84
C PHE A 444 -10.06 27.40 -0.03
N PRO A 445 -11.23 27.12 0.56
CA PRO A 445 -11.40 26.85 1.98
C PRO A 445 -10.69 25.53 2.36
N TYR A 446 -10.44 25.31 3.65
CA TYR A 446 -9.93 24.04 4.17
C TYR A 446 -10.75 23.66 5.41
N GLY A 447 -11.07 22.38 5.59
CA GLY A 447 -11.90 21.92 6.71
C GLY A 447 -13.39 21.72 6.42
N TYR A 448 -13.86 21.97 5.20
CA TYR A 448 -15.31 21.96 4.86
C TYR A 448 -15.69 20.94 3.76
N GLY A 449 -14.73 20.15 3.30
CA GLY A 449 -14.94 19.20 2.19
C GLY A 449 -15.61 19.84 0.97
N ASN A 450 -16.64 19.17 0.46
CA ASN A 450 -17.25 19.54 -0.81
C ASN A 450 -18.28 20.67 -0.69
N MET A 451 -18.76 21.00 0.52
CA MET A 451 -20.02 21.71 0.72
C MET A 451 -20.04 23.16 0.20
N TYR A 452 -18.87 23.78 0.01
CA TYR A 452 -18.73 25.11 -0.57
C TYR A 452 -18.12 25.12 -1.97
N GLY A 453 -17.85 23.94 -2.52
CA GLY A 453 -17.53 23.73 -3.93
C GLY A 453 -16.19 23.08 -4.21
N ILE A 454 -16.17 22.31 -5.30
CA ILE A 454 -14.98 21.62 -5.82
C ILE A 454 -14.56 22.13 -7.21
N GLY A 455 -15.18 23.20 -7.70
CA GLY A 455 -14.93 23.73 -9.03
C GLY A 455 -15.93 24.82 -9.41
N ALA A 456 -16.38 24.81 -10.66
CA ALA A 456 -17.38 25.75 -11.15
C ALA A 456 -18.65 25.74 -10.27
N GLY A 457 -19.19 26.94 -10.00
CA GLY A 457 -20.36 27.12 -9.13
C GLY A 457 -20.07 27.06 -7.63
N SER A 458 -18.80 27.13 -7.20
CA SER A 458 -18.44 27.18 -5.79
C SER A 458 -19.02 28.43 -5.10
N ALA A 459 -19.42 28.27 -3.83
CA ALA A 459 -19.96 29.34 -3.00
C ALA A 459 -18.87 30.31 -2.50
N VAL A 460 -17.63 29.84 -2.44
CA VAL A 460 -16.45 30.65 -2.13
C VAL A 460 -15.41 30.51 -3.24
N ARG A 461 -14.52 31.50 -3.36
CA ARG A 461 -13.43 31.46 -4.33
C ARG A 461 -12.38 30.45 -3.90
N LEU A 462 -12.29 29.33 -4.61
CA LEU A 462 -11.34 28.26 -4.29
C LEU A 462 -9.90 28.67 -4.59
N LYS A 463 -8.99 28.27 -3.69
CA LYS A 463 -7.54 28.33 -3.82
C LYS A 463 -7.01 26.94 -3.47
N LYS A 464 -7.27 26.00 -4.37
CA LYS A 464 -6.90 24.60 -4.20
C LYS A 464 -5.39 24.44 -4.24
N HIS A 465 -4.88 23.50 -3.46
CA HIS A 465 -3.47 23.12 -3.53
C HIS A 465 -3.41 21.60 -3.73
N SER A 466 -3.22 21.19 -4.99
CA SER A 466 -3.15 19.78 -5.37
C SER A 466 -1.70 19.30 -5.34
N GLY A 467 -1.46 18.00 -5.25
CA GLY A 467 -0.14 17.40 -5.23
C GLY A 467 0.48 17.28 -6.62
N ILE A 468 0.42 16.10 -7.22
CA ILE A 468 1.12 15.75 -8.45
C ILE A 468 0.13 15.68 -9.62
N GLN A 469 0.31 16.58 -10.59
CA GLN A 469 -0.41 16.58 -11.85
C GLN A 469 0.43 15.93 -12.95
N ILE A 470 -0.16 15.02 -13.71
CA ILE A 470 0.50 14.32 -14.82
C ILE A 470 -0.25 14.56 -16.12
N SER A 471 0.48 14.95 -17.16
CA SER A 471 -0.03 15.05 -18.54
C SER A 471 0.92 14.50 -19.61
N GLY A 472 2.19 14.24 -19.28
CA GLY A 472 3.14 13.55 -20.17
C GLY A 472 2.94 12.03 -20.17
N ASP A 473 3.45 11.36 -21.19
CA ASP A 473 3.35 9.90 -21.36
C ASP A 473 4.38 9.17 -20.49
N ARG A 474 4.08 7.91 -20.15
CA ARG A 474 5.02 6.98 -19.48
C ARG A 474 5.58 7.51 -18.16
N ALA A 475 4.85 8.38 -17.47
CA ALA A 475 5.26 8.87 -16.17
C ALA A 475 5.12 7.77 -15.10
N LEU A 476 6.13 7.68 -14.23
CA LEU A 476 6.21 6.72 -13.14
C LEU A 476 6.29 7.44 -11.80
N ILE A 477 5.35 7.15 -10.90
CA ILE A 477 5.42 7.53 -9.48
C ILE A 477 5.63 6.25 -8.67
N ASP A 478 6.79 6.12 -8.02
CA ASP A 478 7.19 4.89 -7.35
C ASP A 478 7.79 5.14 -5.96
N ARG A 479 7.44 4.27 -4.99
CA ARG A 479 7.92 4.32 -3.59
C ARG A 479 7.75 5.69 -2.92
N CYS A 480 6.72 6.43 -3.31
CA CYS A 480 6.49 7.78 -2.79
C CYS A 480 5.56 7.78 -1.56
N LYS A 481 5.70 8.80 -0.71
CA LYS A 481 4.71 9.11 0.35
C LYS A 481 4.18 10.53 0.15
N ILE A 482 2.87 10.66 0.02
CA ILE A 482 2.19 11.95 -0.21
C ILE A 482 1.21 12.18 0.94
N GLN A 483 1.54 13.12 1.82
CA GLN A 483 0.67 13.63 2.86
C GLN A 483 -0.04 14.89 2.35
N MET A 484 -1.37 14.82 2.27
CA MET A 484 -2.21 15.94 1.88
C MET A 484 -2.84 16.58 3.11
N GLU A 485 -2.46 17.82 3.40
CA GLU A 485 -3.06 18.70 4.41
C GLU A 485 -3.58 19.97 3.72
N SER A 486 -4.15 19.75 2.54
CA SER A 486 -4.74 20.74 1.67
C SER A 486 -5.92 20.14 0.89
N PHE A 487 -6.82 21.03 0.46
CA PHE A 487 -7.91 20.70 -0.44
C PHE A 487 -7.44 20.77 -1.89
N GLY A 488 -7.35 19.59 -2.51
CA GLY A 488 -6.91 19.34 -3.88
C GLY A 488 -6.71 17.84 -4.10
N HIS A 489 -6.43 17.41 -5.33
CA HIS A 489 -6.10 16.01 -5.63
C HIS A 489 -4.68 15.67 -5.19
N ALA A 490 -4.42 14.45 -4.73
CA ALA A 490 -3.06 14.05 -4.34
C ALA A 490 -2.20 13.67 -5.58
N ILE A 491 -2.67 12.72 -6.38
CA ILE A 491 -2.11 12.38 -7.70
C ILE A 491 -3.27 12.44 -8.70
N PHE A 492 -3.11 13.21 -9.78
CA PHE A 492 -4.15 13.31 -10.79
C PHE A 492 -3.59 13.43 -12.21
N VAL A 493 -4.26 12.73 -13.11
CA VAL A 493 -3.90 12.61 -14.51
C VAL A 493 -4.88 13.42 -15.36
N GLN A 494 -4.35 14.32 -16.18
CA GLN A 494 -5.10 15.18 -17.11
C GLN A 494 -4.51 15.15 -18.53
N GLY A 495 -4.08 13.97 -18.96
CA GLY A 495 -3.40 13.70 -20.22
C GLY A 495 -2.58 12.42 -20.08
N GLY A 496 -1.63 12.19 -20.98
CA GLY A 496 -0.69 11.08 -20.89
C GLY A 496 -1.29 9.71 -21.21
N ASP A 497 -0.45 8.82 -21.74
CA ASP A 497 -0.70 7.38 -21.88
C ASP A 497 0.34 6.57 -21.10
N ASP A 498 -0.02 5.33 -20.77
CA ASP A 498 0.82 4.34 -20.10
C ASP A 498 1.45 4.80 -18.77
N LEU A 499 0.59 5.28 -17.86
CA LEU A 499 1.02 5.83 -16.57
C LEU A 499 1.05 4.77 -15.49
N MET A 500 2.06 4.83 -14.63
CA MET A 500 2.18 3.90 -13.50
C MET A 500 2.34 4.65 -12.17
N VAL A 501 1.49 4.30 -11.21
CA VAL A 501 1.66 4.66 -9.79
C VAL A 501 1.82 3.36 -9.02
N ARG A 502 2.99 3.12 -8.41
CA ARG A 502 3.22 1.89 -7.65
C ARG A 502 3.94 2.10 -6.33
N ASN A 503 3.77 1.17 -5.40
CA ASN A 503 4.42 1.16 -4.08
C ASN A 503 4.24 2.49 -3.29
N THR A 504 3.17 3.23 -3.58
CA THR A 504 3.02 4.63 -3.17
C THR A 504 1.90 4.78 -2.15
N GLN A 505 2.13 5.61 -1.14
CA GLN A 505 1.16 5.92 -0.08
C GLN A 505 0.62 7.33 -0.24
N VAL A 506 -0.71 7.48 -0.20
CA VAL A 506 -1.42 8.74 -0.17
C VAL A 506 -2.28 8.81 1.10
N GLU A 507 -2.07 9.83 1.92
CA GLU A 507 -2.89 10.06 3.11
C GLU A 507 -3.43 11.49 3.13
N GLY A 508 -4.76 11.60 3.20
CA GLY A 508 -5.45 12.87 3.44
C GLY A 508 -5.84 13.08 4.90
N LYS A 509 -6.67 14.09 5.14
CA LYS A 509 -7.28 14.38 6.44
C LYS A 509 -8.79 14.38 6.32
N VAL A 510 -9.47 14.13 7.44
CA VAL A 510 -10.92 14.13 7.57
C VAL A 510 -11.36 14.90 8.81
N ARG A 511 -12.57 15.44 8.79
CA ARG A 511 -13.17 16.19 9.90
C ARG A 511 -14.60 15.72 10.15
N ARG A 512 -15.03 15.64 11.42
CA ARG A 512 -16.44 15.34 11.71
C ARG A 512 -17.31 16.52 11.28
N SER A 513 -18.45 16.22 10.68
CA SER A 513 -19.42 17.24 10.30
C SER A 513 -20.02 17.97 11.51
N ASP A 514 -20.10 17.28 12.65
CA ASP A 514 -20.56 17.85 13.93
C ASP A 514 -19.72 19.05 14.38
N ASP A 515 -18.41 19.03 14.12
CA ASP A 515 -17.46 20.06 14.55
C ASP A 515 -17.71 21.41 13.86
N LEU A 516 -18.44 21.43 12.74
CA LEU A 516 -18.78 22.68 12.04
C LEU A 516 -19.82 23.48 12.82
N TYR A 517 -20.61 22.84 13.68
CA TYR A 517 -21.59 23.53 14.53
C TYR A 517 -20.96 24.21 15.74
N LEU A 518 -19.66 23.99 16.00
CA LEU A 518 -18.89 24.68 17.03
C LEU A 518 -18.33 26.02 16.53
N GLU A 519 -18.34 26.26 15.22
CA GLU A 519 -17.91 27.51 14.60
C GLU A 519 -19.00 28.58 14.75
N THR A 520 -18.94 29.38 15.80
CA THR A 520 -19.99 30.35 16.14
C THR A 520 -19.69 31.79 15.73
N GLU A 521 -18.45 32.10 15.33
CA GLU A 521 -18.04 33.46 15.00
C GLU A 521 -18.53 33.86 13.60
N GLU A 522 -18.91 35.14 13.41
CA GLU A 522 -19.49 35.63 12.14
C GLU A 522 -18.54 35.48 10.93
N GLY A 523 -17.23 35.38 11.17
CA GLY A 523 -16.22 35.16 10.15
C GLY A 523 -16.06 33.70 9.71
N ASP A 524 -16.58 32.74 10.49
CA ASP A 524 -16.47 31.32 10.21
C ASP A 524 -17.38 30.92 9.06
N LEU A 525 -16.91 30.06 8.16
CA LEU A 525 -17.69 29.77 6.95
C LEU A 525 -18.97 28.99 7.27
N ALA A 526 -18.94 28.08 8.25
CA ALA A 526 -20.15 27.36 8.68
C ALA A 526 -21.23 28.32 9.18
N LYS A 527 -20.90 29.20 10.14
CA LYS A 527 -21.78 30.24 10.66
C LYS A 527 -22.29 31.18 9.56
N LYS A 528 -21.38 31.68 8.72
CA LYS A 528 -21.69 32.60 7.62
C LYS A 528 -22.70 32.05 6.62
N PHE A 529 -22.64 30.75 6.35
CA PHE A 529 -23.61 30.06 5.48
C PHE A 529 -24.75 29.40 6.26
N ASN A 530 -25.04 29.88 7.47
CA ASN A 530 -26.14 29.41 8.32
C ASN A 530 -26.13 27.88 8.57
N TYR A 531 -24.95 27.27 8.58
CA TYR A 531 -24.76 25.82 8.67
C TYR A 531 -25.53 25.04 7.59
N GLU A 532 -25.60 25.59 6.37
CA GLU A 532 -26.25 24.99 5.22
C GLU A 532 -25.23 24.65 4.11
N LEU A 533 -25.49 23.55 3.41
CA LEU A 533 -24.80 23.16 2.19
C LEU A 533 -25.02 24.24 1.12
N GLN A 534 -23.96 24.62 0.41
CA GLN A 534 -24.04 25.61 -0.67
C GLN A 534 -23.71 25.02 -2.04
N TRP A 535 -23.10 23.85 -2.06
CA TRP A 535 -22.69 23.13 -3.25
C TRP A 535 -22.84 21.61 -3.05
N PRO A 536 -23.24 20.86 -4.09
CA PRO A 536 -23.68 21.36 -5.40
C PRO A 536 -25.07 22.04 -5.35
N LYS A 537 -25.51 22.64 -6.47
CA LYS A 537 -26.77 23.42 -6.53
C LYS A 537 -27.98 22.62 -6.01
N GLU A 538 -27.96 21.32 -6.20
CA GLU A 538 -29.08 20.42 -5.93
C GLU A 538 -29.32 20.23 -4.41
N VAL A 539 -28.28 20.37 -3.59
CA VAL A 539 -28.37 20.26 -2.12
C VAL A 539 -28.37 21.64 -1.44
N LYS A 540 -28.32 22.72 -2.21
CA LYS A 540 -28.17 24.07 -1.64
C LYS A 540 -29.31 24.42 -0.69
N GLY A 541 -28.97 24.86 0.51
CA GLY A 541 -29.90 25.23 1.58
C GLY A 541 -30.30 24.08 2.51
N LEU A 542 -29.90 22.84 2.20
CA LEU A 542 -30.04 21.74 3.17
C LEU A 542 -29.08 21.97 4.34
N PRO A 543 -29.46 21.60 5.58
CA PRO A 543 -28.56 21.71 6.71
C PRO A 543 -27.31 20.85 6.51
N ILE A 544 -26.20 21.22 7.14
CA ILE A 544 -25.03 20.35 7.18
C ILE A 544 -25.43 19.04 7.90
N PRO A 545 -25.14 17.88 7.34
CA PRO A 545 -25.49 16.63 7.97
C PRO A 545 -24.67 16.41 9.23
N LYS A 546 -25.31 15.88 10.28
CA LYS A 546 -24.63 15.50 11.54
C LYS A 546 -24.19 14.04 11.49
N ALA A 547 -23.23 13.67 12.34
CA ALA A 547 -22.70 12.32 12.44
C ALA A 547 -22.19 11.77 11.09
N HIS A 548 -21.40 12.58 10.36
CA HIS A 548 -20.73 12.21 9.12
C HIS A 548 -19.26 12.66 9.12
N MET A 549 -18.44 12.08 8.24
CA MET A 549 -17.06 12.51 8.02
C MET A 549 -16.93 13.28 6.71
N LEU A 550 -16.22 14.40 6.80
CA LEU A 550 -15.91 15.28 5.69
C LEU A 550 -14.48 15.06 5.24
N ASN A 551 -14.27 15.00 3.93
CA ASN A 551 -12.95 14.96 3.33
C ASN A 551 -12.27 16.33 3.44
N LEU A 552 -10.99 16.40 3.77
CA LEU A 552 -10.21 17.64 3.67
C LEU A 552 -9.28 17.66 2.45
N THR A 553 -9.14 16.52 1.79
CA THR A 553 -8.45 16.33 0.52
C THR A 553 -9.46 15.88 -0.53
N GLU A 554 -9.23 16.18 -1.80
CA GLU A 554 -10.04 15.60 -2.88
C GLU A 554 -9.62 14.14 -3.13
N ASP A 555 -9.60 13.69 -4.37
CA ASP A 555 -9.30 12.29 -4.69
C ASP A 555 -7.80 11.98 -4.51
N GLY A 556 -7.49 10.76 -4.05
CA GLY A 556 -6.12 10.29 -3.83
C GLY A 556 -5.39 10.02 -5.14
N ILE A 557 -5.91 9.11 -5.97
CA ILE A 557 -5.40 8.86 -7.33
C ILE A 557 -6.55 9.03 -8.32
N ARG A 558 -6.43 9.99 -9.23
CA ARG A 558 -7.53 10.41 -10.13
C ARG A 558 -7.10 10.40 -11.58
N ALA A 559 -7.94 9.87 -12.47
CA ALA A 559 -7.81 10.09 -13.92
C ALA A 559 -9.00 10.88 -14.46
N TYR A 560 -8.73 11.82 -15.36
CA TYR A 560 -9.73 12.61 -16.08
C TYR A 560 -9.91 12.09 -17.52
N SER A 561 -10.93 12.60 -18.22
CA SER A 561 -11.10 12.32 -19.64
C SER A 561 -9.88 12.80 -20.43
N GLY A 562 -9.40 11.98 -21.35
CA GLY A 562 -8.17 12.23 -22.11
C GLY A 562 -6.95 11.48 -21.56
N SER A 563 -7.04 10.92 -20.35
CA SER A 563 -6.04 9.97 -19.85
C SER A 563 -6.11 8.64 -20.60
N GLY A 564 -4.95 8.13 -21.01
CA GLY A 564 -4.77 6.83 -21.65
C GLY A 564 -4.91 5.66 -20.67
N HIS A 565 -3.99 4.70 -20.76
CA HIS A 565 -3.84 3.58 -19.85
C HIS A 565 -3.23 4.05 -18.52
N VAL A 566 -3.80 3.58 -17.40
CA VAL A 566 -3.29 3.86 -16.05
C VAL A 566 -3.21 2.57 -15.24
N THR A 567 -2.03 2.26 -14.73
CA THR A 567 -1.81 1.15 -13.80
C THR A 567 -1.53 1.69 -12.40
N VAL A 568 -2.21 1.11 -11.39
CA VAL A 568 -1.98 1.40 -9.97
C VAL A 568 -1.70 0.09 -9.24
N GLU A 569 -0.52 -0.01 -8.62
CA GLU A 569 -0.05 -1.28 -8.06
C GLU A 569 0.55 -1.12 -6.65
N ASN A 570 0.17 -1.98 -5.72
CA ASN A 570 0.73 -1.99 -4.36
C ASN A 570 0.65 -0.60 -3.68
N CYS A 571 -0.44 0.13 -3.93
CA CYS A 571 -0.66 1.47 -3.40
C CYS A 571 -1.60 1.46 -2.20
N GLN A 572 -1.41 2.43 -1.31
CA GLN A 572 -2.32 2.67 -0.19
C GLN A 572 -2.89 4.08 -0.29
N VAL A 573 -4.21 4.22 -0.23
CA VAL A 573 -4.89 5.52 -0.23
C VAL A 573 -5.84 5.59 0.96
N ARG A 574 -5.70 6.63 1.80
CA ARG A 574 -6.52 6.80 3.00
C ARG A 574 -7.05 8.22 3.14
N LYS A 575 -8.25 8.37 3.72
CA LYS A 575 -8.81 9.65 4.18
C LYS A 575 -8.94 10.72 3.09
N SER A 576 -9.24 10.31 1.86
CA SER A 576 -9.45 11.18 0.70
C SER A 576 -10.91 11.19 0.27
N ARG A 577 -11.33 12.18 -0.53
CA ARG A 577 -12.68 12.22 -1.10
C ARG A 577 -13.01 10.96 -1.87
N GLY A 578 -12.17 10.65 -2.87
CA GLY A 578 -12.15 9.39 -3.59
C GLY A 578 -10.81 8.71 -3.34
N GLY A 579 -10.79 7.39 -3.23
CA GLY A 579 -9.54 6.63 -3.13
C GLY A 579 -8.80 6.55 -4.46
N ILE A 580 -9.04 5.48 -5.21
CA ILE A 580 -8.52 5.23 -6.56
C ILE A 580 -9.68 5.42 -7.56
N LYS A 581 -9.72 6.58 -8.22
CA LYS A 581 -10.84 7.07 -9.04
C LYS A 581 -10.42 7.25 -10.50
N LEU A 582 -10.42 6.15 -11.25
CA LEU A 582 -9.90 6.04 -12.62
C LEU A 582 -10.98 5.93 -13.70
N TYR A 583 -12.26 6.06 -13.36
CA TYR A 583 -13.38 5.80 -14.27
C TYR A 583 -13.43 6.62 -15.58
N MET A 584 -12.63 7.69 -15.68
CA MET A 584 -12.55 8.51 -16.90
C MET A 584 -11.34 8.19 -17.78
N ALA A 585 -10.45 7.29 -17.35
CA ALA A 585 -9.33 6.81 -18.15
C ALA A 585 -9.83 5.94 -19.32
N LYS A 586 -9.02 5.84 -20.38
CA LYS A 586 -9.29 4.93 -21.52
C LYS A 586 -9.30 3.47 -21.08
N SER A 587 -8.39 3.09 -20.19
CA SER A 587 -8.35 1.78 -19.52
C SER A 587 -7.59 1.90 -18.20
N ALA A 588 -7.85 0.99 -17.26
CA ALA A 588 -7.13 1.00 -15.99
C ALA A 588 -7.05 -0.39 -15.36
N THR A 589 -5.91 -0.65 -14.70
CA THR A 589 -5.63 -1.86 -13.94
C THR A 589 -5.20 -1.46 -12.52
N VAL A 590 -5.82 -2.07 -11.51
CA VAL A 590 -5.51 -1.83 -10.09
C VAL A 590 -5.18 -3.17 -9.43
N LYS A 591 -3.97 -3.32 -8.90
CA LYS A 591 -3.51 -4.58 -8.28
C LYS A 591 -2.95 -4.35 -6.89
N ASN A 592 -3.19 -5.28 -5.98
CA ASN A 592 -2.54 -5.30 -4.66
C ASN A 592 -2.73 -4.00 -3.85
N CYS A 593 -3.83 -3.27 -4.09
CA CYS A 593 -4.05 -1.94 -3.51
C CYS A 593 -4.92 -2.00 -2.24
N GLU A 594 -4.76 -0.99 -1.38
CA GLU A 594 -5.56 -0.82 -0.17
C GLU A 594 -6.15 0.59 -0.09
N VAL A 595 -7.48 0.69 -0.01
CA VAL A 595 -8.19 1.97 0.07
C VAL A 595 -9.06 2.02 1.31
N GLN A 596 -8.81 2.96 2.23
CA GLN A 596 -9.53 3.04 3.49
C GLN A 596 -10.06 4.44 3.76
N ASP A 597 -11.16 4.50 4.51
CA ASP A 597 -11.68 5.72 5.12
C ASP A 597 -11.94 6.86 4.12
N CYS A 598 -12.37 6.50 2.90
CA CYS A 598 -12.71 7.46 1.84
C CYS A 598 -14.20 7.83 1.89
N ILE A 599 -14.54 9.06 1.47
CA ILE A 599 -15.84 9.68 1.80
C ILE A 599 -16.88 9.49 0.70
N VAL A 600 -16.50 9.69 -0.56
CA VAL A 600 -17.42 9.58 -1.71
C VAL A 600 -17.33 8.19 -2.33
N GLN A 601 -16.14 7.59 -2.35
CA GLN A 601 -15.88 6.28 -2.93
C GLN A 601 -14.46 5.78 -2.64
N GLY A 602 -14.29 4.47 -2.53
CA GLY A 602 -12.97 3.82 -2.53
C GLY A 602 -12.42 3.64 -3.94
N TYR A 603 -13.00 2.69 -4.69
CA TYR A 603 -12.58 2.31 -6.05
C TYR A 603 -13.61 2.71 -7.10
N SER A 604 -13.13 3.15 -8.27
CA SER A 604 -13.96 3.34 -9.47
C SER A 604 -13.16 3.32 -10.75
N LEU A 605 -13.62 2.50 -11.70
CA LEU A 605 -12.85 2.05 -12.86
C LEU A 605 -13.59 2.38 -14.17
N PRO A 606 -12.88 2.46 -15.30
CA PRO A 606 -13.49 2.65 -16.62
C PRO A 606 -14.10 1.34 -17.13
N SER A 607 -14.68 1.33 -18.33
CA SER A 607 -15.13 0.08 -18.96
C SER A 607 -13.95 -0.89 -19.13
N ARG A 608 -14.18 -2.18 -18.90
CA ARG A 608 -13.13 -3.22 -18.88
C ARG A 608 -12.00 -2.97 -17.88
N GLY A 609 -12.20 -2.09 -16.91
CA GLY A 609 -11.22 -1.89 -15.85
C GLY A 609 -11.13 -3.12 -14.94
N VAL A 610 -9.94 -3.34 -14.41
CA VAL A 610 -9.61 -4.53 -13.61
C VAL A 610 -9.18 -4.09 -12.21
N VAL A 611 -9.73 -4.75 -11.19
CA VAL A 611 -9.25 -4.71 -9.80
C VAL A 611 -8.95 -6.13 -9.36
N GLU A 612 -7.70 -6.40 -8.98
CA GLU A 612 -7.21 -7.72 -8.57
C GLU A 612 -6.55 -7.62 -7.19
N ASN A 613 -6.76 -8.64 -6.35
CA ASN A 613 -6.14 -8.79 -5.03
C ASN A 613 -6.09 -7.48 -4.21
N SER A 614 -7.16 -6.69 -4.27
CA SER A 614 -7.22 -5.38 -3.63
C SER A 614 -8.21 -5.40 -2.48
N ARG A 615 -8.07 -4.44 -1.57
CA ARG A 615 -8.87 -4.41 -0.35
C ARG A 615 -9.20 -3.00 0.10
N GLY A 616 -10.10 -2.89 1.04
CA GLY A 616 -10.46 -1.61 1.62
C GLY A 616 -11.69 -1.69 2.49
N ASN A 617 -12.08 -0.56 3.07
CA ASN A 617 -13.26 -0.49 3.94
C ASN A 617 -14.28 0.53 3.43
N ALA A 618 -15.46 0.49 4.03
CA ALA A 618 -16.51 1.48 3.84
C ALA A 618 -16.75 2.18 5.18
N ALA A 619 -15.74 2.87 5.70
CA ALA A 619 -15.87 3.58 6.98
C ALA A 619 -16.76 4.83 6.84
N TYR A 620 -16.53 5.64 5.80
CA TYR A 620 -17.18 6.96 5.63
C TYR A 620 -17.89 7.15 4.29
N GLY A 621 -17.77 6.18 3.39
CA GLY A 621 -18.34 6.17 2.06
C GLY A 621 -18.29 4.77 1.45
N PRO A 622 -18.91 4.56 0.27
CA PRO A 622 -18.90 3.26 -0.39
C PRO A 622 -17.48 2.85 -0.78
N LEU A 623 -17.15 1.56 -0.60
CA LEU A 623 -15.89 1.00 -1.06
C LEU A 623 -15.84 0.94 -2.60
N LEU A 624 -16.95 0.59 -3.25
CA LEU A 624 -17.04 0.48 -4.72
C LEU A 624 -18.13 1.39 -5.27
N TYR A 625 -17.81 2.18 -6.30
CA TYR A 625 -18.79 2.99 -7.01
C TYR A 625 -18.60 2.98 -8.53
N ILE A 626 -19.62 2.54 -9.27
CA ILE A 626 -19.65 2.55 -10.73
C ILE A 626 -20.46 3.77 -11.21
N HIS A 627 -19.78 4.73 -11.83
CA HIS A 627 -20.30 6.08 -12.07
C HIS A 627 -21.46 6.18 -13.06
N SER A 628 -21.44 5.37 -14.12
CA SER A 628 -22.33 5.54 -15.28
C SER A 628 -22.77 4.21 -15.87
N ASP A 629 -24.01 4.18 -16.35
CA ASP A 629 -24.67 3.11 -17.09
C ASP A 629 -23.93 2.70 -18.37
N SER A 630 -23.07 3.58 -18.89
CA SER A 630 -22.22 3.30 -20.04
C SER A 630 -21.03 2.38 -19.72
N HIS A 631 -20.70 2.22 -18.44
CA HIS A 631 -19.61 1.33 -18.03
C HIS A 631 -20.03 -0.12 -18.24
N THR A 632 -19.09 -0.92 -18.73
CA THR A 632 -19.34 -2.33 -19.02
C THR A 632 -18.13 -3.20 -18.78
N SER A 633 -18.35 -4.47 -18.49
CA SER A 633 -17.32 -5.52 -18.54
C SER A 633 -16.15 -5.32 -17.56
N GLN A 634 -16.38 -4.64 -16.43
CA GLN A 634 -15.38 -4.54 -15.36
C GLN A 634 -15.21 -5.88 -14.65
N GLN A 635 -13.97 -6.17 -14.23
CA GLN A 635 -13.62 -7.32 -13.40
C GLN A 635 -13.09 -6.80 -12.08
N ILE A 636 -13.77 -7.11 -10.98
CA ILE A 636 -13.48 -6.51 -9.68
C ILE A 636 -13.39 -7.60 -8.64
N GLU A 637 -12.24 -7.71 -7.99
CA GLU A 637 -12.01 -8.52 -6.81
C GLU A 637 -11.59 -7.63 -5.64
N LEU A 638 -12.42 -7.62 -4.58
CA LEU A 638 -12.17 -6.81 -3.40
C LEU A 638 -12.39 -7.60 -2.11
N THR A 639 -11.40 -7.54 -1.22
CA THR A 639 -11.58 -7.92 0.20
C THR A 639 -12.07 -6.71 0.99
N VAL A 640 -13.27 -6.82 1.56
CA VAL A 640 -13.92 -5.81 2.41
C VAL A 640 -13.39 -5.94 3.83
N GLN A 641 -12.59 -4.97 4.23
CA GLN A 641 -12.04 -4.85 5.58
C GLN A 641 -13.07 -4.25 6.54
N PRO A 642 -13.06 -4.67 7.82
CA PRO A 642 -13.94 -4.10 8.85
C PRO A 642 -13.59 -2.64 9.12
N ALA A 643 -14.60 -1.85 9.50
CA ALA A 643 -14.46 -0.47 9.94
C ALA A 643 -15.38 -0.21 11.16
N PRO A 644 -15.03 -0.70 12.36
CA PRO A 644 -15.86 -0.49 13.56
C PRO A 644 -15.98 0.99 13.96
N HIS A 645 -15.11 1.86 13.44
CA HIS A 645 -15.16 3.31 13.56
C HIS A 645 -16.01 3.98 12.47
N GLY A 646 -16.66 3.20 11.61
CA GLY A 646 -17.45 3.67 10.49
C GLY A 646 -18.61 4.57 10.92
N LEU A 647 -18.95 5.53 10.08
CA LEU A 647 -19.91 6.59 10.36
C LEU A 647 -20.74 6.91 9.11
N GLY A 648 -21.99 7.35 9.30
CA GLY A 648 -22.92 7.67 8.21
C GLY A 648 -23.70 6.47 7.66
N ASP A 649 -24.74 6.75 6.88
CA ASP A 649 -25.77 5.80 6.44
C ASP A 649 -25.63 5.36 4.98
N HIS A 650 -24.38 5.15 4.56
CA HIS A 650 -24.05 4.79 3.19
C HIS A 650 -23.99 3.29 2.91
N VAL A 651 -24.12 2.99 1.61
CA VAL A 651 -23.97 1.65 1.04
C VAL A 651 -22.50 1.20 1.08
N LEU A 652 -22.26 -0.12 1.01
CA LEU A 652 -20.93 -0.69 0.80
C LEU A 652 -20.51 -0.50 -0.65
N ALA A 653 -21.41 -0.77 -1.59
CA ALA A 653 -21.15 -0.65 -3.02
C ALA A 653 -22.39 -0.16 -3.77
N ALA A 654 -22.17 0.73 -4.74
CA ALA A 654 -23.20 1.21 -5.65
C ALA A 654 -22.83 0.87 -7.09
N ILE A 655 -23.59 -0.07 -7.65
CA ILE A 655 -23.27 -0.76 -8.89
C ILE A 655 -24.29 -0.36 -9.96
N ARG A 656 -23.77 -0.02 -11.14
CA ARG A 656 -24.48 0.35 -12.36
C ARG A 656 -23.74 -0.23 -13.55
N GLY A 657 -24.28 -0.06 -14.76
CA GLY A 657 -23.63 -0.51 -15.98
C GLY A 657 -24.06 -1.92 -16.36
N ARG A 658 -23.21 -2.62 -17.12
CA ARG A 658 -23.56 -3.91 -17.72
C ARG A 658 -22.42 -4.91 -17.73
N ASN A 659 -22.75 -6.19 -17.58
CA ASN A 659 -21.81 -7.30 -17.77
C ASN A 659 -20.58 -7.22 -16.85
N HIS A 660 -20.73 -6.65 -15.66
CA HIS A 660 -19.65 -6.62 -14.66
C HIS A 660 -19.51 -7.99 -14.00
N THR A 661 -18.28 -8.38 -13.67
CA THR A 661 -17.99 -9.51 -12.77
C THR A 661 -17.37 -8.96 -11.50
N ILE A 662 -18.03 -9.15 -10.36
CA ILE A 662 -17.68 -8.52 -9.09
C ILE A 662 -17.65 -9.60 -8.00
N ASN A 663 -16.50 -9.72 -7.33
CA ASN A 663 -16.29 -10.60 -6.18
C ASN A 663 -15.97 -9.73 -4.96
N LEU A 664 -16.82 -9.79 -3.94
CA LEU A 664 -16.64 -9.12 -2.66
C LEU A 664 -16.50 -10.19 -1.57
N ALA A 665 -15.35 -10.23 -0.92
CA ALA A 665 -15.06 -11.17 0.17
C ALA A 665 -14.83 -10.42 1.50
N SER A 666 -14.97 -11.11 2.62
CA SER A 666 -14.55 -10.61 3.94
C SER A 666 -13.45 -11.52 4.48
N PRO A 667 -12.54 -11.01 5.33
CA PRO A 667 -11.62 -11.87 6.10
C PRO A 667 -12.41 -12.87 6.96
N ASP A 668 -11.90 -14.09 7.14
CA ASP A 668 -12.61 -15.19 7.82
C ASP A 668 -12.95 -14.87 9.30
N ASP A 669 -12.17 -14.01 9.95
CA ASP A 669 -12.33 -13.58 11.35
C ASP A 669 -12.85 -12.14 11.49
N ALA A 670 -13.55 -11.60 10.49
CA ALA A 670 -14.01 -10.22 10.53
C ALA A 670 -14.97 -9.98 11.71
N ILE A 671 -14.56 -9.08 12.62
CA ILE A 671 -15.41 -8.56 13.71
C ILE A 671 -16.70 -8.01 13.09
N ALA A 672 -17.84 -8.25 13.76
CA ALA A 672 -19.14 -7.75 13.34
C ALA A 672 -19.12 -6.22 13.19
N ASP A 673 -19.17 -5.76 11.94
CA ASP A 673 -19.39 -4.37 11.57
C ASP A 673 -20.89 -4.14 11.30
N THR A 674 -21.32 -2.88 11.29
CA THR A 674 -22.68 -2.52 10.86
C THR A 674 -22.84 -2.92 9.39
N PRO A 675 -23.75 -3.85 9.04
CA PRO A 675 -23.90 -4.27 7.66
C PRO A 675 -24.36 -3.10 6.77
N ARG A 676 -23.65 -2.88 5.66
CA ARG A 676 -23.96 -1.84 4.68
C ARG A 676 -24.40 -2.49 3.37
N PRO A 677 -25.54 -2.11 2.78
CA PRO A 677 -26.06 -2.80 1.60
C PRO A 677 -25.13 -2.64 0.39
N ILE A 678 -25.08 -3.67 -0.43
CA ILE A 678 -24.58 -3.64 -1.81
C ILE A 678 -25.80 -3.41 -2.71
N VAL A 679 -25.80 -2.31 -3.45
CA VAL A 679 -26.96 -1.93 -4.28
C VAL A 679 -26.62 -2.07 -5.76
N VAL A 680 -27.29 -3.02 -6.43
CA VAL A 680 -27.23 -3.23 -7.88
C VAL A 680 -28.38 -2.46 -8.51
N GLY A 681 -28.06 -1.48 -9.36
CA GLY A 681 -29.07 -0.54 -9.87
C GLY A 681 -29.28 0.65 -8.93
N TYR A 682 -28.20 1.21 -8.38
CA TYR A 682 -28.29 2.37 -7.49
C TYR A 682 -28.83 3.59 -8.27
N PRO A 683 -30.00 4.17 -7.93
CA PRO A 683 -30.71 5.10 -8.82
C PRO A 683 -30.10 6.51 -8.89
N LEU A 684 -29.34 6.92 -7.88
CA LEU A 684 -28.89 8.31 -7.73
C LEU A 684 -27.36 8.45 -7.86
N ARG A 685 -26.87 9.56 -8.44
CA ARG A 685 -25.42 9.79 -8.55
C ARG A 685 -24.84 10.22 -7.21
N PHE A 686 -23.85 9.49 -6.68
CA PHE A 686 -23.21 9.74 -5.38
C PHE A 686 -22.50 11.11 -5.28
N ASP A 687 -22.07 11.73 -6.39
CA ASP A 687 -21.48 13.08 -6.31
C ASP A 687 -22.51 14.17 -5.96
N PHE A 688 -23.81 13.88 -6.07
CA PHE A 688 -24.93 14.80 -5.84
C PHE A 688 -25.84 14.38 -4.70
N LEU A 689 -25.67 13.15 -4.22
CA LEU A 689 -26.13 12.75 -2.90
C LEU A 689 -24.95 12.86 -1.96
N CYS A 690 -24.99 13.89 -1.13
CA CYS A 690 -24.63 13.74 0.27
C CYS A 690 -24.93 12.30 0.68
N VAL A 691 -23.87 11.56 0.97
CA VAL A 691 -23.85 10.29 1.70
C VAL A 691 -24.84 10.30 2.85
N ASP A 692 -25.14 11.51 3.30
CA ASP A 692 -25.92 11.98 4.43
C ASP A 692 -27.43 12.16 4.22
N TYR A 693 -27.95 11.99 2.99
CA TYR A 693 -29.39 11.98 2.70
C TYR A 693 -29.76 10.77 1.83
N PRO A 694 -29.97 9.58 2.42
CA PRO A 694 -30.30 8.36 1.68
C PRO A 694 -31.67 8.42 1.00
N ARG A 695 -32.48 9.44 1.34
CA ARG A 695 -33.75 9.78 0.69
C ARG A 695 -33.72 11.26 0.32
N VAL A 696 -34.40 11.60 -0.75
CA VAL A 696 -34.61 13.01 -1.13
C VAL A 696 -35.34 13.72 0.03
N PRO A 697 -34.77 14.79 0.61
CA PRO A 697 -35.43 15.54 1.67
C PRO A 697 -36.75 16.14 1.17
N ALA A 698 -37.75 16.19 2.05
CA ALA A 698 -39.05 16.77 1.73
C ALA A 698 -38.91 18.22 1.27
N GLY A 699 -39.57 18.57 0.15
CA GLY A 699 -39.49 19.90 -0.45
C GLY A 699 -38.32 20.11 -1.42
N TYR A 700 -37.41 19.14 -1.53
CA TYR A 700 -36.26 19.17 -2.45
C TYR A 700 -36.45 18.23 -3.65
N GLU A 701 -37.61 17.61 -3.83
CA GLU A 701 -37.90 16.63 -4.90
C GLU A 701 -37.56 17.15 -6.29
N SER A 702 -37.86 18.43 -6.55
CA SER A 702 -37.55 19.09 -7.82
C SER A 702 -36.04 19.18 -8.09
N HIS A 703 -35.21 19.36 -7.05
CA HIS A 703 -33.75 19.45 -7.18
C HIS A 703 -33.13 18.10 -7.55
N PHE A 704 -33.70 17.00 -7.07
CA PHE A 704 -33.23 15.64 -7.34
C PHE A 704 -33.96 14.97 -8.50
N SER A 705 -35.03 15.57 -9.03
CA SER A 705 -35.89 14.99 -10.07
C SER A 705 -35.15 14.51 -11.34
N ARG A 706 -34.05 15.19 -11.72
CA ARG A 706 -33.21 14.78 -12.86
C ARG A 706 -32.41 13.50 -12.61
N PHE A 707 -32.24 13.13 -11.35
CA PHE A 707 -31.55 11.92 -10.90
C PHE A 707 -32.51 10.86 -10.37
N ALA A 708 -33.75 11.23 -10.08
CA ALA A 708 -34.81 10.28 -9.76
C ALA A 708 -34.99 9.29 -10.94
N PRO A 709 -35.24 8.00 -10.66
CA PRO A 709 -35.19 6.97 -11.68
C PRO A 709 -36.32 7.16 -12.70
N LYS A 710 -36.00 7.75 -13.85
CA LYS A 710 -36.74 7.50 -15.11
C LYS A 710 -36.09 6.36 -15.91
N SER A 711 -34.79 6.16 -15.72
CA SER A 711 -34.00 5.05 -16.28
C SER A 711 -32.65 4.97 -15.55
N TYR A 712 -32.23 3.78 -15.14
CA TYR A 712 -30.83 3.42 -14.90
C TYR A 712 -30.60 2.03 -15.47
N ARG A 713 -29.35 1.66 -15.77
CA ARG A 713 -29.00 0.31 -16.24
C ARG A 713 -28.13 -0.42 -15.24
N ALA A 714 -28.58 -1.60 -14.84
CA ALA A 714 -27.80 -2.58 -14.11
C ALA A 714 -28.21 -3.96 -14.61
N SER A 715 -27.50 -4.47 -15.62
CA SER A 715 -27.88 -5.73 -16.26
C SER A 715 -26.74 -6.64 -16.67
N GLY A 716 -27.00 -7.95 -16.66
CA GLY A 716 -26.00 -8.97 -16.95
C GLY A 716 -24.84 -9.01 -15.94
N ILE A 717 -25.00 -8.41 -14.76
CA ILE A 717 -23.93 -8.35 -13.75
C ILE A 717 -23.87 -9.69 -13.01
N THR A 718 -22.66 -10.21 -12.86
CA THR A 718 -22.37 -11.33 -11.96
C THR A 718 -21.75 -10.78 -10.68
N LEU A 719 -22.46 -10.90 -9.56
CA LEU A 719 -21.97 -10.51 -8.24
C LEU A 719 -21.85 -11.75 -7.34
N ARG A 720 -20.66 -12.00 -6.84
CA ARG A 720 -20.39 -12.94 -5.75
C ARG A 720 -20.09 -12.13 -4.49
N ASN A 721 -21.02 -12.14 -3.55
CA ASN A 721 -20.89 -11.50 -2.25
C ASN A 721 -20.68 -12.56 -1.18
N SER A 722 -19.43 -12.84 -0.84
CA SER A 722 -19.08 -13.73 0.27
C SER A 722 -19.13 -13.02 1.63
N THR A 723 -19.49 -11.73 1.66
CA THR A 723 -19.69 -10.98 2.91
C THR A 723 -21.11 -11.16 3.46
N HIS A 724 -21.32 -10.85 4.74
CA HIS A 724 -22.65 -10.83 5.35
C HIS A 724 -23.47 -9.58 5.00
N ASN A 725 -22.93 -8.66 4.19
CA ASN A 725 -23.64 -7.44 3.81
C ASN A 725 -24.86 -7.77 2.93
N PRO A 726 -26.01 -7.11 3.15
CA PRO A 726 -27.22 -7.36 2.36
C PRO A 726 -27.02 -6.92 0.91
N VAL A 727 -27.64 -7.62 -0.04
CA VAL A 727 -27.69 -7.21 -1.45
C VAL A 727 -29.09 -6.74 -1.80
N VAL A 728 -29.20 -5.57 -2.42
CA VAL A 728 -30.47 -5.01 -2.92
C VAL A 728 -30.37 -4.81 -4.43
N LEU A 729 -31.25 -5.47 -5.18
CA LEU A 729 -31.41 -5.26 -6.61
C LEU A 729 -32.53 -4.26 -6.83
N GLY A 730 -32.22 -3.15 -7.50
CA GLY A 730 -33.16 -2.08 -7.78
C GLY A 730 -34.23 -2.46 -8.81
N THR A 731 -35.33 -1.71 -8.83
CA THR A 731 -36.50 -1.93 -9.70
C THR A 731 -36.26 -1.96 -11.22
N LEU A 732 -35.15 -1.40 -11.72
CA LEU A 732 -34.76 -1.41 -13.13
C LEU A 732 -33.51 -2.26 -13.37
N SER A 733 -33.12 -3.08 -12.39
CA SER A 733 -32.07 -4.08 -12.57
C SER A 733 -32.66 -5.32 -13.24
N GLU A 734 -31.94 -5.88 -14.21
CA GLU A 734 -32.44 -7.01 -15.00
C GLU A 734 -31.34 -8.02 -15.36
N ASP A 735 -31.71 -9.29 -15.49
CA ASP A 735 -30.83 -10.36 -15.98
C ASP A 735 -29.49 -10.50 -15.22
N ASN A 736 -29.45 -10.11 -13.94
CA ASN A 736 -28.26 -10.23 -13.10
C ASN A 736 -28.16 -11.62 -12.46
N THR A 737 -26.94 -12.06 -12.15
CA THR A 737 -26.66 -13.30 -11.40
C THR A 737 -26.00 -12.95 -10.08
N ILE A 738 -26.69 -13.19 -8.97
CA ILE A 738 -26.26 -12.81 -7.61
C ILE A 738 -26.09 -14.07 -6.77
N ILE A 739 -24.88 -14.26 -6.24
CA ILE A 739 -24.56 -15.29 -5.25
C ILE A 739 -24.17 -14.56 -3.98
N SER A 740 -24.88 -14.74 -2.87
CA SER A 740 -24.65 -13.92 -1.67
C SER A 740 -24.81 -14.70 -0.36
N THR A 741 -23.81 -14.59 0.52
CA THR A 741 -23.91 -15.01 1.93
C THR A 741 -24.84 -14.10 2.72
N GLY A 742 -24.82 -12.79 2.45
CA GLY A 742 -25.77 -11.84 3.01
C GLY A 742 -27.17 -11.94 2.37
N PRO A 743 -28.22 -11.47 3.05
CA PRO A 743 -29.59 -11.58 2.55
C PRO A 743 -29.81 -10.77 1.27
N ILE A 744 -30.64 -11.30 0.36
CA ILE A 744 -30.93 -10.69 -0.94
C ILE A 744 -32.36 -10.14 -0.94
N ARG A 745 -32.52 -8.88 -1.36
CA ARG A 745 -33.79 -8.27 -1.71
C ARG A 745 -33.81 -7.94 -3.20
N ASP A 746 -34.59 -8.68 -3.96
CA ASP A 746 -34.73 -8.48 -5.40
C ASP A 746 -36.01 -7.71 -5.73
N LEU A 747 -35.86 -6.53 -6.34
CA LEU A 747 -36.97 -5.72 -6.86
C LEU A 747 -36.96 -5.65 -8.39
N GLY A 748 -35.98 -6.28 -9.04
CA GLY A 748 -35.78 -6.22 -10.48
C GLY A 748 -36.53 -7.33 -11.22
N THR A 749 -36.11 -7.58 -12.45
CA THR A 749 -36.75 -8.55 -13.35
C THR A 749 -35.75 -9.56 -13.89
N ASN A 750 -36.12 -10.84 -13.95
CA ASN A 750 -35.28 -11.92 -14.50
C ASN A 750 -33.89 -12.08 -13.85
N ASN A 751 -33.69 -11.57 -12.62
CA ASN A 751 -32.46 -11.82 -11.89
C ASN A 751 -32.45 -13.26 -11.32
N ARG A 752 -31.26 -13.86 -11.29
CA ARG A 752 -31.02 -15.17 -10.67
C ARG A 752 -30.26 -14.97 -9.38
N CYS A 753 -30.90 -15.28 -8.26
CA CYS A 753 -30.34 -15.10 -6.92
C CYS A 753 -30.21 -16.46 -6.22
N SER A 754 -29.05 -16.73 -5.60
CA SER A 754 -28.83 -17.95 -4.83
C SER A 754 -27.90 -17.72 -3.63
N PRO A 755 -27.96 -18.57 -2.59
CA PRO A 755 -26.87 -18.65 -1.60
C PRO A 755 -25.58 -19.21 -2.23
N PRO A 756 -24.42 -19.11 -1.55
CA PRO A 756 -23.22 -19.86 -1.92
C PRO A 756 -23.49 -21.38 -1.88
N GLN A 757 -22.87 -22.13 -2.79
CA GLN A 757 -22.92 -23.59 -2.80
C GLN A 757 -21.93 -24.21 -1.83
#